data_AF-W0RRH0-F1
#
_entry.id   AF-W0RRH0-F1
#
_cell.length_a   1.000
_cell.length_b   1.000
_cell.length_c   1.000
_cell.angle_alpha   90.00
_cell.angle_beta   90.00
_cell.angle_gamma   90.00
#
_symmetry.space_group_name_H-M   'P 1'
#
loop_
_entity.id
_entity.type
_entity.pdbx_description
1 polymer ?
#
loop_
_entity_poly.entity_id
_entity_poly.type
_entity_poly.pdbx_seq_one_letter_code
_entity_poly.pdbx_strand_id
1 'polypeptide(L)'
;MRTTPHTKLFALLCLTPAVIAWRSAAEPLRLAPQSRLWIDGTSTVKKFSCTAPAFTVDVDAAPGASAAVLAGTKAVHTAVVRVSAAKMDCGNGTMNEHMLKALKANEAPTIEFRLTGYDVATSGAGAAGTLNGTLSVGGAQHTIAIATQAVAAGDGALRVTGSYALHMKEFALKPPTLMLGAMKVGELITVRFDLVLKGAMVVAARPVPIASPAPRAAPPAPVTVPAAPAASAVSPARGPASPVKPAVRATAPAATTVSPGVRDRADPVVLIPQVATPALVPTVSDTTTVVAIVRDSSAGEPVPADVPAATTAAPSNVPPITIQRLRPADQRGINVFEAPKNDTMPFTGFRLAFGAAFTQQFQGLGHSNTAAANVVNGVNANQLITIGHGFNNASANAYVNVQLAKGVRVALTSYLSSRHHNEVWIKDGYALIDASPVDFEPLNRLMRYVTLKAGHFEINYGDAHFRRTDNGNAMFNPLVGNYIMDAFTTEVGGEAYVHGRGLLDGAFVMGAVTNGEVRGTILNPGKRAPAFYGKLGVDRQVSEALRVRLTGSLFSQSRANAQTLYNGDRGGSRYYDVLENTASTESAQAWSGAIQPFNGQSTGQHSVVVNPFVKYHGLEYFGTFERARADAARRRRRTARSPSSRTS
;
A
#
# COMPACT_ATOMS: atom_id res chain seq x y z
N MET A 1 31.94 -71.31 66.67
CA MET A 1 32.35 -72.67 66.24
C MET A 1 33.29 -72.54 65.05
N ARG A 2 34.41 -73.27 65.12
CA ARG A 2 35.39 -73.67 64.07
C ARG A 2 34.73 -73.90 62.68
N THR A 3 35.33 -73.78 61.48
CA THR A 3 36.73 -73.73 60.99
C THR A 3 36.72 -73.66 59.43
N THR A 4 37.65 -72.88 58.84
CA THR A 4 38.52 -73.21 57.66
C THR A 4 37.96 -73.35 56.22
N PRO A 5 38.80 -73.37 55.14
CA PRO A 5 39.77 -72.34 54.68
C PRO A 5 39.88 -72.29 53.10
N HIS A 6 40.99 -71.73 52.57
CA HIS A 6 41.60 -71.85 51.21
C HIS A 6 41.32 -70.72 50.18
N THR A 7 42.18 -70.30 49.24
CA THR A 7 43.65 -70.17 48.99
C THR A 7 43.80 -69.41 47.63
N LYS A 8 44.87 -68.60 47.42
CA LYS A 8 45.47 -68.08 46.13
C LYS A 8 44.66 -67.01 45.36
N LEU A 9 45.06 -65.73 45.29
CA LEU A 9 46.15 -65.06 44.52
C LEU A 9 45.98 -65.10 42.99
N PHE A 10 45.56 -63.98 42.35
CA PHE A 10 46.30 -63.25 41.28
C PHE A 10 45.48 -62.12 40.61
N ALA A 11 46.23 -61.11 40.14
CA ALA A 11 45.96 -60.19 39.04
C ALA A 11 45.13 -58.90 39.28
N LEU A 12 45.92 -57.86 39.54
CA LEU A 12 45.69 -56.44 39.34
C LEU A 12 45.29 -56.10 37.88
N LEU A 13 44.11 -55.53 37.66
CA LEU A 13 43.80 -54.62 36.55
C LEU A 13 42.60 -53.72 36.93
N CYS A 14 42.86 -52.66 37.70
CA CYS A 14 41.88 -51.59 37.89
C CYS A 14 41.87 -50.72 36.62
N LEU A 15 40.92 -50.98 35.72
CA LEU A 15 40.47 -49.98 34.75
C LEU A 15 39.92 -48.78 35.52
N THR A 16 40.53 -47.62 35.30
CA THR A 16 39.94 -46.33 35.66
C THR A 16 38.64 -46.15 34.87
N PRO A 17 37.50 -45.89 35.53
CA PRO A 17 36.32 -45.42 34.80
C PRO A 17 36.63 -44.00 34.30
N ALA A 18 36.72 -43.86 32.98
CA ALA A 18 36.64 -42.56 32.34
C ALA A 18 35.32 -41.92 32.79
N VAL A 19 35.42 -40.89 33.63
CA VAL A 19 34.30 -40.04 33.98
C VAL A 19 33.92 -39.28 32.71
N ILE A 20 32.98 -39.84 31.94
CA ILE A 20 32.29 -39.11 30.89
C ILE A 20 31.42 -38.10 31.62
N ALA A 21 31.95 -36.90 31.83
CA ALA A 21 31.16 -35.76 32.26
C ALA A 21 30.08 -35.52 31.21
N TRP A 22 28.84 -35.90 31.52
CA TRP A 22 27.67 -35.45 30.79
C TRP A 22 27.59 -33.94 30.94
N ARG A 23 28.17 -33.21 29.98
CA ARG A 23 27.89 -31.79 29.82
C ARG A 23 26.44 -31.69 29.41
N SER A 24 25.58 -31.16 30.30
CA SER A 24 24.25 -30.69 29.91
C SER A 24 24.43 -29.79 28.69
N ALA A 25 23.84 -30.18 27.55
CA ALA A 25 23.86 -29.35 26.35
C ALA A 25 23.25 -27.99 26.71
N ALA A 26 24.01 -26.92 26.52
CA ALA A 26 23.52 -25.56 26.72
C ALA A 26 22.23 -25.36 25.91
N GLU A 27 21.17 -24.88 26.54
CA GLU A 27 19.94 -24.51 25.84
C GLU A 27 20.19 -23.21 25.07
N PRO A 28 20.27 -23.23 23.74
CA PRO A 28 20.65 -22.03 23.02
C PRO A 28 19.46 -21.09 23.00
N LEU A 29 19.70 -19.80 23.23
CA LEU A 29 18.70 -18.77 22.98
C LEU A 29 18.36 -18.77 21.48
N ARG A 30 17.08 -18.98 21.15
CA ARG A 30 16.58 -19.04 19.77
C ARG A 30 15.97 -17.71 19.35
N LEU A 31 16.24 -17.31 18.12
CA LEU A 31 15.61 -16.13 17.51
C LEU A 31 14.12 -16.36 17.28
N ALA A 32 13.27 -15.46 17.76
CA ALA A 32 11.83 -15.48 17.51
C ALA A 32 11.49 -14.79 16.17
N PRO A 33 10.41 -15.23 15.46
CA PRO A 33 10.05 -14.70 14.13
C PRO A 33 9.76 -13.19 14.08
N GLN A 34 9.32 -12.58 15.19
CA GLN A 34 9.05 -11.14 15.26
C GLN A 34 10.32 -10.26 15.28
N SER A 35 11.51 -10.85 15.29
CA SER A 35 12.77 -10.12 15.33
C SER A 35 13.03 -9.37 14.03
N ARG A 36 13.64 -8.18 14.12
CA ARG A 36 13.88 -7.29 12.98
C ARG A 36 15.32 -6.81 12.95
N LEU A 37 15.86 -6.68 11.74
CA LEU A 37 17.14 -6.05 11.44
C LEU A 37 16.97 -5.21 10.17
N TRP A 38 17.41 -3.96 10.21
CA TRP A 38 17.30 -3.05 9.06
C TRP A 38 18.38 -1.97 9.10
N ILE A 39 18.56 -1.28 7.98
CA ILE A 39 19.44 -0.13 7.83
C ILE A 39 18.64 1.09 7.40
N ASP A 40 18.97 2.24 7.96
CA ASP A 40 18.46 3.54 7.55
C ASP A 40 19.61 4.38 6.97
N GLY A 41 19.35 5.15 5.93
CA GLY A 41 20.35 6.03 5.33
C GLY A 41 19.74 7.28 4.73
N THR A 42 20.61 8.17 4.26
CA THR A 42 20.24 9.40 3.56
C THR A 42 20.82 9.41 2.17
N SER A 43 20.18 10.14 1.26
CA SER A 43 20.75 10.58 0.00
C SER A 43 20.53 12.07 -0.14
N THR A 44 21.17 12.70 -1.13
CA THR A 44 20.89 14.10 -1.50
C THR A 44 19.42 14.36 -1.84
N VAL A 45 18.62 13.31 -2.09
CA VAL A 45 17.20 13.42 -2.48
C VAL A 45 16.26 13.05 -1.33
N LYS A 46 16.50 11.91 -0.65
CA LYS A 46 15.60 11.41 0.41
C LYS A 46 16.30 10.48 1.40
N LYS A 47 15.67 10.27 2.55
CA LYS A 47 15.98 9.15 3.45
C LYS A 47 15.50 7.83 2.83
N PHE A 48 16.16 6.74 3.18
CA PHE A 48 15.78 5.39 2.79
C PHE A 48 15.93 4.42 3.95
N SER A 49 15.22 3.30 3.86
CA SER A 49 15.34 2.17 4.79
C SER A 49 15.40 0.88 3.98
N CYS A 50 16.28 -0.04 4.37
CA CYS A 50 16.38 -1.37 3.78
C CYS A 50 16.37 -2.44 4.88
N THR A 51 15.54 -3.46 4.72
CA THR A 51 15.31 -4.51 5.71
C THR A 51 16.08 -5.77 5.40
N ALA A 52 16.40 -6.56 6.43
CA ALA A 52 16.85 -7.94 6.31
C ALA A 52 15.65 -8.87 6.60
N PRO A 53 14.87 -9.29 5.58
CA PRO A 53 13.68 -10.12 5.77
C PRO A 53 14.00 -11.51 6.32
N ALA A 54 15.24 -11.98 6.19
CA ALA A 54 15.71 -13.23 6.77
C ALA A 54 17.16 -13.10 7.25
N PHE A 55 17.41 -13.49 8.50
CA PHE A 55 18.73 -13.56 9.12
C PHE A 55 18.74 -14.63 10.21
N THR A 56 19.93 -15.09 10.60
CA THR A 56 20.10 -16.07 11.69
C THR A 56 20.85 -15.45 12.84
N VAL A 57 20.52 -15.88 14.06
CA VAL A 57 21.27 -15.54 15.27
C VAL A 57 21.55 -16.83 16.03
N ASP A 58 22.83 -17.18 16.12
CA ASP A 58 23.31 -18.32 16.91
C ASP A 58 23.87 -17.78 18.22
N VAL A 59 23.28 -18.18 19.35
CA VAL A 59 23.71 -17.74 20.68
C VAL A 59 24.08 -18.95 21.52
N ASP A 60 25.31 -18.95 22.03
CA ASP A 60 25.73 -19.85 23.10
C ASP A 60 25.69 -19.09 24.43
N ALA A 61 24.98 -19.63 25.39
CA ALA A 61 24.65 -18.96 26.64
C ALA A 61 24.47 -19.97 27.77
N ALA A 62 24.72 -19.53 29.01
CA ALA A 62 24.45 -20.32 30.19
C ALA A 62 22.93 -20.55 30.39
N PRO A 63 22.51 -21.64 31.03
CA PRO A 63 21.11 -21.81 31.42
C PRO A 63 20.60 -20.60 32.22
N GLY A 64 19.39 -20.13 31.90
CA GLY A 64 18.81 -18.94 32.54
C GLY A 64 19.42 -17.61 32.10
N ALA A 65 20.15 -17.56 30.98
CA ALA A 65 20.82 -16.35 30.51
C ALA A 65 19.91 -15.13 30.33
N SER A 66 18.63 -15.30 29.95
CA SER A 66 17.70 -14.16 29.83
C SER A 66 17.51 -13.44 31.17
N ALA A 67 17.25 -14.19 32.24
CA ALA A 67 17.11 -13.64 33.59
C ALA A 67 18.43 -13.05 34.11
N ALA A 68 19.56 -13.72 33.88
CA ALA A 68 20.88 -13.25 34.29
C ALA A 68 21.25 -11.91 33.62
N VAL A 69 21.02 -11.77 32.32
CA VAL A 69 21.27 -10.53 31.57
C VAL A 69 20.39 -9.39 32.11
N LEU A 70 19.11 -9.65 32.39
CA LEU A 70 18.20 -8.66 32.97
C LEU A 70 18.60 -8.25 34.40
N ALA A 71 19.26 -9.14 35.14
CA ALA A 71 19.85 -8.85 36.45
C ALA A 71 21.23 -8.19 36.38
N GLY A 72 21.70 -7.78 35.19
CA GLY A 72 23.00 -7.14 35.02
C GLY A 72 24.19 -8.10 35.10
N THR A 73 23.97 -9.39 34.89
CA THR A 73 25.02 -10.44 34.94
C THR A 73 25.32 -10.98 33.54
N LYS A 74 26.61 -11.17 33.24
CA LYS A 74 27.05 -11.75 31.96
C LYS A 74 26.78 -13.25 31.94
N ALA A 75 25.96 -13.71 31.00
CA ALA A 75 25.58 -15.13 30.83
C ALA A 75 25.55 -15.61 29.36
N VAL A 76 26.08 -14.79 28.44
CA VAL A 76 26.18 -15.12 27.00
C VAL A 76 27.66 -15.33 26.70
N HIS A 77 28.01 -16.50 26.17
CA HIS A 77 29.40 -16.83 25.81
C HIS A 77 29.73 -16.35 24.41
N THR A 78 28.89 -16.68 23.43
CA THR A 78 29.06 -16.25 22.04
C THR A 78 27.71 -15.87 21.43
N ALA A 79 27.73 -14.93 20.48
CA ALA A 79 26.59 -14.63 19.65
C ALA A 79 27.07 -14.31 18.23
N VAL A 80 26.47 -14.94 17.22
CA VAL A 80 26.78 -14.70 15.81
C VAL A 80 25.51 -14.39 15.05
N VAL A 81 25.46 -13.19 14.48
CA VAL A 81 24.38 -12.74 13.60
C VAL A 81 24.85 -12.88 12.15
N ARG A 82 24.07 -13.56 11.30
CA ARG A 82 24.35 -13.68 9.87
C ARG A 82 23.18 -13.19 9.03
N VAL A 83 23.50 -12.36 8.06
CA VAL A 83 22.54 -11.79 7.11
C VAL A 83 23.02 -12.10 5.71
N SER A 84 22.11 -12.58 4.86
CA SER A 84 22.42 -12.74 3.44
C SER A 84 22.34 -11.38 2.75
N ALA A 85 23.46 -10.87 2.24
CA ALA A 85 23.52 -9.60 1.53
C ALA A 85 22.53 -9.59 0.34
N ALA A 86 22.43 -10.72 -0.38
CA ALA A 86 21.53 -10.91 -1.50
C ALA A 86 20.03 -10.82 -1.15
N LYS A 87 19.67 -11.04 0.12
CA LYS A 87 18.27 -11.01 0.59
C LYS A 87 17.87 -9.68 1.23
N MET A 88 18.78 -8.73 1.34
CA MET A 88 18.45 -7.38 1.81
C MET A 88 17.44 -6.74 0.85
N ASP A 89 16.49 -5.99 1.39
CA ASP A 89 15.41 -5.38 0.61
C ASP A 89 15.10 -3.94 1.02
N CYS A 90 15.31 -3.00 0.10
CA CYS A 90 14.97 -1.58 0.21
C CYS A 90 13.55 -1.24 -0.31
N GLY A 91 12.75 -2.24 -0.68
CA GLY A 91 11.41 -2.06 -1.25
C GLY A 91 11.40 -1.46 -2.66
N ASN A 92 12.55 -1.45 -3.35
CA ASN A 92 12.70 -0.91 -4.70
C ASN A 92 13.80 -1.66 -5.47
N GLY A 93 13.46 -2.26 -6.62
CA GLY A 93 14.39 -3.10 -7.39
C GLY A 93 15.69 -2.41 -7.79
N THR A 94 15.64 -1.16 -8.27
CA THR A 94 16.84 -0.39 -8.63
C THR A 94 17.69 -0.04 -7.40
N MET A 95 17.06 0.32 -6.29
CA MET A 95 17.80 0.53 -5.03
C MET A 95 18.42 -0.77 -4.53
N ASN A 96 17.72 -1.89 -4.68
CA ASN A 96 18.25 -3.21 -4.33
C ASN A 96 19.48 -3.52 -5.17
N GLU A 97 19.44 -3.33 -6.48
CA GLU A 97 20.61 -3.51 -7.35
C GLU A 97 21.81 -2.66 -6.92
N HIS A 98 21.59 -1.38 -6.61
CA HIS A 98 22.66 -0.48 -6.16
C HIS A 98 23.18 -0.82 -4.77
N MET A 99 22.31 -1.21 -3.85
CA MET A 99 22.68 -1.66 -2.52
C MET A 99 23.47 -2.97 -2.59
N LEU A 100 23.01 -3.96 -3.35
CA LEU A 100 23.71 -5.24 -3.54
C LEU A 100 25.12 -5.03 -4.11
N LYS A 101 25.24 -4.10 -5.06
CA LYS A 101 26.55 -3.68 -5.60
C LYS A 101 27.41 -2.99 -4.54
N ALA A 102 26.83 -2.09 -3.74
CA ALA A 102 27.56 -1.39 -2.68
C ALA A 102 28.03 -2.34 -1.56
N LEU A 103 27.22 -3.35 -1.22
CA LEU A 103 27.53 -4.41 -0.26
C LEU A 103 28.50 -5.47 -0.82
N LYS A 104 28.85 -5.40 -2.11
CA LYS A 104 29.65 -6.42 -2.82
C LYS A 104 29.06 -7.82 -2.66
N ALA A 105 27.73 -7.95 -2.77
CA ALA A 105 27.00 -9.18 -2.43
C ALA A 105 27.44 -10.44 -3.21
N ASN A 106 28.04 -10.28 -4.40
CA ASN A 106 28.58 -11.39 -5.19
C ASN A 106 29.94 -11.88 -4.68
N GLU A 107 30.75 -11.00 -4.07
CA GLU A 107 32.10 -11.30 -3.56
C GLU A 107 32.04 -11.71 -2.08
N ALA A 108 31.19 -11.03 -1.30
CA ALA A 108 30.98 -11.25 0.12
C ALA A 108 29.46 -11.44 0.38
N PRO A 109 28.91 -12.65 0.18
CA PRO A 109 27.46 -12.88 0.22
C PRO A 109 26.87 -12.83 1.63
N THR A 110 27.71 -12.90 2.66
CA THR A 110 27.30 -12.94 4.06
C THR A 110 27.83 -11.72 4.80
N ILE A 111 26.91 -10.96 5.40
CA ILE A 111 27.22 -9.95 6.41
C ILE A 111 27.15 -10.65 7.77
N GLU A 112 28.19 -10.50 8.59
CA GLU A 112 28.31 -11.24 9.85
C GLU A 112 28.77 -10.34 10.99
N PHE A 113 28.10 -10.42 12.14
CA PHE A 113 28.58 -9.86 13.40
C PHE A 113 28.89 -11.00 14.37
N ARG A 114 30.10 -10.99 14.95
CA ARG A 114 30.52 -11.93 16.00
C ARG A 114 30.78 -11.18 17.29
N LEU A 115 30.05 -11.51 18.34
CA LEU A 115 30.26 -10.99 19.67
C LEU A 115 31.62 -11.47 20.21
N THR A 116 32.46 -10.54 20.66
CA THR A 116 33.73 -10.84 21.35
C THR A 116 33.63 -10.60 22.85
N GLY A 117 32.71 -9.73 23.28
CA GLY A 117 32.38 -9.50 24.68
C GLY A 117 31.26 -8.47 24.79
N TYR A 118 30.74 -8.27 26.00
CA TYR A 118 29.78 -7.20 26.25
C TYR A 118 29.82 -6.79 27.70
N ASP A 119 29.40 -5.56 27.98
CA ASP A 119 29.10 -5.10 29.33
C ASP A 119 27.59 -4.99 29.49
N VAL A 120 27.10 -5.21 30.71
CA VAL A 120 25.68 -5.15 31.04
C VAL A 120 25.52 -4.65 32.47
N ALA A 121 24.55 -3.77 32.67
CA ALA A 121 24.15 -3.25 33.97
C ALA A 121 22.63 -3.14 34.02
N THR A 122 22.06 -3.18 35.21
CA THR A 122 20.62 -2.95 35.39
C THR A 122 20.25 -1.52 34.99
N SER A 123 19.07 -1.36 34.40
CA SER A 123 18.50 -0.10 33.93
C SER A 123 17.03 -0.07 34.32
N GLY A 124 16.42 1.09 34.56
CA GLY A 124 15.08 1.16 35.18
C GLY A 124 14.00 0.27 34.54
N ALA A 125 14.06 0.04 33.22
CA ALA A 125 13.11 -0.80 32.48
C ALA A 125 13.65 -2.21 32.08
N GLY A 126 14.85 -2.60 32.54
CA GLY A 126 15.52 -3.86 32.17
C GLY A 126 17.02 -3.83 32.43
N ALA A 127 17.83 -4.06 31.40
CA ALA A 127 19.29 -3.93 31.45
C ALA A 127 19.80 -3.12 30.25
N ALA A 128 20.86 -2.36 30.45
CA ALA A 128 21.56 -1.62 29.40
C ALA A 128 22.99 -2.16 29.27
N GLY A 129 23.54 -2.14 28.06
CA GLY A 129 24.86 -2.69 27.85
C GLY A 129 25.49 -2.28 26.52
N THR A 130 26.78 -2.57 26.38
CA THR A 130 27.53 -2.35 25.15
C THR A 130 28.02 -3.70 24.63
N LEU A 131 27.57 -4.08 23.43
CA LEU A 131 28.08 -5.25 22.72
C LEU A 131 29.36 -4.88 21.98
N ASN A 132 30.44 -5.60 22.26
CA ASN A 132 31.71 -5.50 21.54
C ASN A 132 31.85 -6.71 20.61
N GLY A 133 32.21 -6.49 19.35
CA GLY A 133 32.32 -7.59 18.40
C GLY A 133 32.95 -7.19 17.07
N THR A 134 33.20 -8.19 16.24
CA THR A 134 33.72 -8.01 14.88
C THR A 134 32.56 -8.01 13.90
N LEU A 135 32.42 -6.94 13.12
CA LEU A 135 31.49 -6.83 12.01
C LEU A 135 32.23 -7.04 10.68
N SER A 136 31.72 -7.95 9.85
CA SER A 136 32.18 -8.24 8.50
C SER A 136 31.14 -7.79 7.48
N VAL A 137 31.49 -6.84 6.60
CA VAL A 137 30.62 -6.31 5.53
C VAL A 137 31.46 -6.07 4.27
N GLY A 138 30.99 -6.55 3.12
CA GLY A 138 31.67 -6.34 1.82
C GLY A 138 33.13 -6.81 1.78
N GLY A 139 33.45 -7.84 2.58
CA GLY A 139 34.79 -8.44 2.69
C GLY A 139 35.73 -7.75 3.68
N ALA A 140 35.35 -6.59 4.25
CA ALA A 140 36.13 -5.90 5.27
C ALA A 140 35.63 -6.27 6.68
N GLN A 141 36.54 -6.38 7.64
CA GLN A 141 36.24 -6.67 9.05
C GLN A 141 36.72 -5.56 9.96
N HIS A 142 35.84 -5.10 10.85
CA HIS A 142 36.17 -4.09 11.86
C HIS A 142 35.58 -4.47 13.22
N THR A 143 36.30 -4.15 14.28
CA THR A 143 35.78 -4.23 15.65
C THR A 143 34.88 -3.03 15.92
N ILE A 144 33.68 -3.29 16.44
CA ILE A 144 32.67 -2.27 16.70
C ILE A 144 32.09 -2.44 18.12
N ALA A 145 31.59 -1.34 18.67
CA ALA A 145 30.87 -1.29 19.94
C ALA A 145 29.46 -0.77 19.71
N ILE A 146 28.45 -1.48 20.22
CA ILE A 146 27.04 -1.17 20.00
C ILE A 146 26.33 -1.02 21.34
N ALA A 147 25.81 0.17 21.62
CA ALA A 147 24.95 0.40 22.77
C ALA A 147 23.59 -0.29 22.58
N THR A 148 23.12 -0.98 23.61
CA THR A 148 21.91 -1.81 23.58
C THR A 148 21.07 -1.68 24.85
N GLN A 149 19.77 -1.94 24.69
CA GLN A 149 18.81 -2.09 25.78
C GLN A 149 18.20 -3.49 25.70
N ALA A 150 18.15 -4.17 26.83
CA ALA A 150 17.56 -5.48 27.00
C ALA A 150 16.39 -5.40 27.97
N VAL A 151 15.23 -5.92 27.58
CA VAL A 151 14.01 -5.94 28.42
C VAL A 151 13.39 -7.33 28.42
N ALA A 152 12.66 -7.65 29.48
CA ALA A 152 11.89 -8.89 29.53
C ALA A 152 10.80 -8.88 28.45
N ALA A 153 10.65 -10.00 27.76
CA ALA A 153 9.54 -10.29 26.88
C ALA A 153 8.79 -11.52 27.42
N GLY A 154 7.53 -11.70 27.00
CA GLY A 154 6.69 -12.83 27.45
C GLY A 154 7.36 -14.20 27.29
N ASP A 155 6.91 -15.18 28.10
CA ASP A 155 7.44 -16.55 28.11
C ASP A 155 8.94 -16.69 28.39
N GLY A 156 9.51 -15.82 29.23
CA GLY A 156 10.94 -15.86 29.60
C GLY A 156 11.89 -15.43 28.48
N ALA A 157 11.36 -14.79 27.43
CA ALA A 157 12.16 -14.27 26.33
C ALA A 157 12.87 -12.96 26.70
N LEU A 158 13.99 -12.70 26.02
CA LEU A 158 14.78 -11.48 26.14
C LEU A 158 14.64 -10.66 24.85
N ARG A 159 14.19 -9.41 24.95
CA ARG A 159 14.16 -8.49 23.81
C ARG A 159 15.37 -7.55 23.89
N VAL A 160 16.21 -7.55 22.86
CA VAL A 160 17.43 -6.73 22.77
C VAL A 160 17.29 -5.77 21.60
N THR A 161 17.41 -4.47 21.87
CA THR A 161 17.33 -3.40 20.88
C THR A 161 18.62 -2.60 20.84
N GLY A 162 19.01 -2.13 19.66
CA GLY A 162 20.23 -1.34 19.50
C GLY A 162 20.35 -0.70 18.13
N SER A 163 21.30 0.21 18.02
CA SER A 163 21.64 0.87 16.76
C SER A 163 23.13 1.15 16.66
N TYR A 164 23.68 1.03 15.45
CA TYR A 164 25.08 1.29 15.15
C TYR A 164 25.19 2.20 13.92
N ALA A 165 25.91 3.30 14.04
CA ALA A 165 26.20 4.18 12.92
C ALA A 165 27.41 3.63 12.15
N LEU A 166 27.19 3.15 10.93
CA LEU A 166 28.21 2.56 10.07
C LEU A 166 28.65 3.59 9.03
N HIS A 167 29.96 3.85 8.97
CA HIS A 167 30.56 4.67 7.93
C HIS A 167 31.04 3.77 6.77
N MET A 168 30.41 3.89 5.59
CA MET A 168 30.62 2.97 4.47
C MET A 168 32.09 2.85 4.04
N LYS A 169 32.83 3.96 4.09
CA LYS A 169 34.24 3.98 3.69
C LYS A 169 35.17 3.20 4.63
N GLU A 170 34.82 3.08 5.92
CA GLU A 170 35.63 2.29 6.86
C GLU A 170 35.69 0.84 6.39
N PHE A 171 34.56 0.31 5.92
CA PHE A 171 34.41 -1.04 5.40
C PHE A 171 34.76 -1.16 3.89
N ALA A 172 35.46 -0.17 3.32
CA ALA A 172 35.78 -0.12 1.89
C ALA A 172 34.55 -0.30 0.97
N LEU A 173 33.38 0.18 1.41
CA LEU A 173 32.15 0.22 0.62
C LEU A 173 32.05 1.58 -0.05
N LYS A 174 31.72 1.58 -1.34
CA LYS A 174 31.51 2.82 -2.10
C LYS A 174 30.05 3.26 -1.98
N PRO A 175 29.75 4.46 -1.45
CA PRO A 175 28.40 4.99 -1.45
C PRO A 175 27.84 5.06 -2.88
N PRO A 176 26.62 4.56 -3.12
CA PRO A 176 26.00 4.66 -4.44
C PRO A 176 25.90 6.10 -4.93
N THR A 177 26.23 6.30 -6.20
CA THR A 177 25.99 7.56 -6.93
C THR A 177 25.19 7.26 -8.18
N LEU A 178 24.15 8.06 -8.42
CA LEU A 178 23.21 7.91 -9.53
C LEU A 178 23.08 9.24 -10.29
N MET A 179 22.59 9.17 -11.53
CA MET A 179 22.35 10.34 -12.38
C MET A 179 23.58 11.25 -12.51
N LEU A 180 24.74 10.67 -12.88
CA LEU A 180 26.03 11.39 -13.03
C LEU A 180 26.45 12.19 -11.77
N GLY A 181 25.98 11.78 -10.58
CA GLY A 181 26.34 12.40 -9.31
C GLY A 181 25.33 13.39 -8.76
N ALA A 182 24.19 13.60 -9.43
CA ALA A 182 23.09 14.41 -8.89
C ALA A 182 22.42 13.76 -7.66
N MET A 183 22.41 12.42 -7.60
CA MET A 183 21.95 11.68 -6.42
C MET A 183 23.12 10.93 -5.78
N LYS A 184 23.48 11.32 -4.56
CA LYS A 184 24.55 10.69 -3.78
C LYS A 184 23.98 10.13 -2.50
N VAL A 185 24.23 8.85 -2.23
CA VAL A 185 23.96 8.25 -0.92
C VAL A 185 24.99 8.79 0.07
N GLY A 186 24.52 9.19 1.25
CA GLY A 186 25.36 9.63 2.36
C GLY A 186 26.26 8.50 2.84
N GLU A 187 27.44 8.85 3.31
CA GLU A 187 28.48 7.89 3.69
C GLU A 187 28.18 7.20 5.03
N LEU A 188 27.32 7.82 5.85
CA LEU A 188 26.87 7.30 7.13
C LEU A 188 25.48 6.68 7.00
N ILE A 189 25.37 5.41 7.39
CA ILE A 189 24.09 4.70 7.53
C ILE A 189 23.91 4.25 8.99
N THR A 190 22.68 4.01 9.41
CA THR A 190 22.36 3.51 10.75
C THR A 190 21.83 2.09 10.64
N VAL A 191 22.58 1.12 11.15
CA VAL A 191 22.10 -0.25 11.35
C VAL A 191 21.26 -0.28 12.61
N ARG A 192 20.09 -0.94 12.57
CA ARG A 192 19.18 -1.08 13.71
C ARG A 192 18.71 -2.52 13.85
N PHE A 193 18.52 -2.96 15.08
CA PHE A 193 17.93 -4.25 15.37
C PHE A 193 17.00 -4.22 16.56
N ASP A 194 16.07 -5.18 16.54
CA ASP A 194 15.11 -5.50 17.57
C ASP A 194 14.96 -7.01 17.60
N LEU A 195 15.71 -7.67 18.47
CA LEU A 195 15.84 -9.12 18.52
C LEU A 195 15.06 -9.67 19.71
N VAL A 196 14.22 -10.66 19.49
CA VAL A 196 13.57 -11.40 20.59
C VAL A 196 14.16 -12.81 20.65
N LEU A 197 14.78 -13.12 21.77
CA LEU A 197 15.52 -14.36 22.02
C LEU A 197 14.78 -15.20 23.07
N LYS A 198 14.34 -16.40 22.72
CA LYS A 198 13.61 -17.30 23.62
C LYS A 198 14.51 -18.45 24.07
N GLY A 199 14.55 -18.72 25.39
CA GLY A 199 15.14 -19.95 25.90
C GLY A 199 14.29 -21.15 25.49
N ALA A 200 14.91 -22.27 25.15
CA ALA A 200 14.15 -23.51 25.01
C ALA A 200 13.50 -23.83 26.36
N MET A 201 12.20 -24.11 26.38
CA MET A 201 11.54 -24.57 27.61
C MET A 201 11.73 -26.09 27.67
N VAL A 202 12.38 -26.60 28.72
CA VAL A 202 12.29 -28.02 29.08
C VAL A 202 10.81 -28.31 29.39
N VAL A 203 10.12 -28.98 28.48
CA VAL A 203 8.88 -29.69 28.83
C VAL A 203 9.30 -30.89 29.66
N ALA A 204 9.25 -30.77 30.99
CA ALA A 204 9.43 -31.91 31.87
C ALA A 204 8.37 -32.96 31.51
N ALA A 205 8.82 -34.12 31.02
CA ALA A 205 7.94 -35.27 30.82
C ALA A 205 7.28 -35.60 32.17
N ARG A 206 5.95 -35.45 32.25
CA ARG A 206 5.19 -35.91 33.41
C ARG A 206 5.29 -37.45 33.45
N PRO A 207 5.55 -38.07 34.62
CA PRO A 207 5.52 -39.52 34.72
C PRO A 207 4.11 -40.02 34.41
N VAL A 208 4.02 -40.96 33.47
CA VAL A 208 2.79 -41.70 33.17
C VAL A 208 2.43 -42.53 34.41
N PRO A 209 1.23 -42.39 35.00
CA PRO A 209 0.81 -43.28 36.07
C PRO A 209 0.60 -44.69 35.51
N ILE A 210 1.21 -45.67 36.16
CA ILE A 210 0.98 -47.10 35.89
C ILE A 210 -0.45 -47.42 36.31
N ALA A 211 -1.34 -47.61 35.33
CA ALA A 211 -2.67 -48.18 35.57
C ALA A 211 -2.57 -49.71 35.65
N SER A 212 -3.05 -50.27 36.77
CA SER A 212 -3.30 -51.71 36.95
C SER A 212 -4.39 -52.21 35.98
N PRO A 213 -4.42 -53.51 35.64
CA PRO A 213 -5.26 -54.03 34.57
C PRO A 213 -6.71 -54.21 35.00
N ALA A 214 -7.64 -53.80 34.13
CA ALA A 214 -9.07 -54.10 34.21
C ALA A 214 -9.51 -54.92 32.97
N PRO A 215 -10.63 -55.67 33.03
CA PRO A 215 -10.75 -56.97 32.39
C PRO A 215 -11.16 -56.95 30.92
N ARG A 216 -10.91 -58.08 30.26
CA ARG A 216 -11.15 -58.40 28.85
C ARG A 216 -12.65 -58.37 28.50
N ALA A 217 -13.02 -57.62 27.47
CA ALA A 217 -14.32 -57.70 26.80
C ALA A 217 -14.15 -57.89 25.28
N ALA A 218 -15.14 -58.56 24.68
CA ALA A 218 -15.12 -59.37 23.45
C ALA A 218 -14.80 -58.66 22.10
N PRO A 219 -14.35 -59.41 21.06
CA PRO A 219 -14.04 -58.86 19.74
C PRO A 219 -15.30 -58.53 18.90
N PRO A 220 -15.26 -57.49 18.06
CA PRO A 220 -16.32 -57.22 17.08
C PRO A 220 -16.18 -58.11 15.83
N ALA A 221 -17.33 -58.43 15.22
CA ALA A 221 -17.49 -59.25 14.03
C ALA A 221 -16.91 -58.60 12.74
N PRO A 222 -16.51 -59.40 11.74
CA PRO A 222 -15.88 -58.89 10.52
C PRO A 222 -16.92 -58.34 9.52
N VAL A 223 -16.63 -57.17 8.93
CA VAL A 223 -17.36 -56.62 7.78
C VAL A 223 -16.54 -56.85 6.52
N THR A 224 -17.21 -57.42 5.51
CA THR A 224 -16.71 -57.83 4.19
C THR A 224 -16.57 -56.63 3.23
N VAL A 225 -15.49 -56.62 2.44
CA VAL A 225 -15.25 -55.69 1.32
C VAL A 225 -15.39 -56.46 0.00
N PRO A 226 -16.16 -56.00 -1.00
CA PRO A 226 -16.22 -56.65 -2.30
C PRO A 226 -15.04 -56.24 -3.21
N ALA A 227 -14.61 -57.21 -4.03
CA ALA A 227 -13.42 -57.21 -4.86
C ALA A 227 -13.49 -56.30 -6.10
N ALA A 228 -12.34 -55.73 -6.47
CA ALA A 228 -12.08 -55.12 -7.77
C ALA A 228 -11.59 -56.16 -8.79
N PRO A 229 -11.97 -56.08 -10.08
CA PRO A 229 -11.46 -56.99 -11.11
C PRO A 229 -10.13 -56.52 -11.73
N ALA A 230 -9.45 -57.50 -12.32
CA ALA A 230 -8.05 -57.59 -12.66
C ALA A 230 -7.50 -56.63 -13.72
N ALA A 231 -6.19 -56.35 -13.59
CA ALA A 231 -5.34 -55.76 -14.61
C ALA A 231 -4.88 -56.81 -15.64
N SER A 232 -4.70 -56.38 -16.90
CA SER A 232 -3.90 -57.08 -17.91
C SER A 232 -2.66 -56.27 -18.27
N ALA A 233 -1.54 -56.98 -18.39
CA ALA A 233 -0.18 -56.50 -18.55
C ALA A 233 0.19 -56.15 -19.99
N VAL A 234 1.09 -55.18 -20.19
CA VAL A 234 2.14 -55.19 -21.24
C VAL A 234 3.36 -54.38 -20.75
N SER A 235 4.56 -54.93 -20.99
CA SER A 235 5.90 -54.44 -20.62
C SER A 235 6.60 -53.67 -21.78
N PRO A 236 7.81 -53.08 -21.58
CA PRO A 236 8.22 -51.80 -22.18
C PRO A 236 9.22 -51.86 -23.35
N ALA A 237 9.42 -50.74 -24.04
CA ALA A 237 10.56 -50.50 -24.95
C ALA A 237 11.19 -49.10 -24.74
N ARG A 238 12.53 -49.06 -24.88
CA ARG A 238 13.51 -48.00 -24.53
C ARG A 238 13.63 -46.83 -25.54
N GLY A 239 13.68 -45.59 -25.02
CA GLY A 239 14.54 -44.40 -25.31
C GLY A 239 14.77 -43.84 -26.74
N PRO A 240 15.50 -42.70 -26.93
CA PRO A 240 15.64 -41.48 -26.11
C PRO A 240 15.47 -40.13 -26.92
N ALA A 241 15.63 -38.98 -26.23
CA ALA A 241 16.07 -37.64 -26.71
C ALA A 241 15.06 -36.46 -26.89
N SER A 242 15.18 -35.49 -25.97
CA SER A 242 15.19 -34.00 -26.10
C SER A 242 14.00 -33.16 -26.62
N PRO A 243 13.93 -31.85 -26.23
CA PRO A 243 12.66 -31.18 -25.94
C PRO A 243 12.19 -30.20 -27.04
N VAL A 244 10.88 -30.17 -27.30
CA VAL A 244 10.22 -29.11 -28.09
C VAL A 244 8.95 -28.63 -27.36
N LYS A 245 8.84 -27.30 -27.21
CA LYS A 245 7.72 -26.53 -26.64
C LYS A 245 6.35 -26.94 -27.20
N PRO A 246 5.25 -26.82 -26.42
CA PRO A 246 3.92 -26.66 -27.01
C PRO A 246 3.42 -25.22 -26.88
N ALA A 247 3.13 -24.62 -28.03
CA ALA A 247 2.12 -23.57 -28.17
C ALA A 247 0.74 -24.24 -28.08
N VAL A 248 -0.16 -23.72 -27.23
CA VAL A 248 -1.56 -24.17 -27.18
C VAL A 248 -2.47 -23.05 -27.67
N ARG A 249 -3.10 -23.32 -28.81
CA ARG A 249 -4.14 -22.54 -29.46
C ARG A 249 -5.49 -23.13 -29.03
N ALA A 250 -6.32 -22.36 -28.34
CA ALA A 250 -7.72 -22.68 -28.14
C ALA A 250 -8.57 -21.90 -29.16
N THR A 251 -9.25 -22.65 -30.02
CA THR A 251 -10.28 -22.21 -30.97
C THR A 251 -11.59 -21.89 -30.24
N ALA A 252 -12.21 -20.76 -30.57
CA ALA A 252 -13.54 -20.36 -30.11
C ALA A 252 -14.61 -20.89 -31.10
N PRO A 253 -15.83 -21.28 -30.64
CA PRO A 253 -16.91 -21.63 -31.54
C PRO A 253 -17.65 -20.38 -32.03
N ALA A 254 -18.17 -20.49 -33.25
CA ALA A 254 -18.90 -19.47 -33.99
C ALA A 254 -20.26 -19.14 -33.35
N ALA A 255 -20.63 -17.85 -33.37
CA ALA A 255 -21.96 -17.38 -33.02
C ALA A 255 -22.72 -17.01 -34.30
N THR A 256 -23.85 -17.69 -34.50
CA THR A 256 -24.82 -17.46 -35.58
C THR A 256 -25.46 -16.08 -35.46
N THR A 257 -25.46 -15.34 -36.55
CA THR A 257 -26.10 -14.02 -36.73
C THR A 257 -27.61 -14.13 -36.86
N VAL A 258 -28.35 -13.38 -36.04
CA VAL A 258 -29.74 -12.99 -36.31
C VAL A 258 -29.83 -11.46 -36.21
N SER A 259 -30.23 -10.82 -37.29
CA SER A 259 -30.43 -9.37 -37.43
C SER A 259 -31.64 -8.87 -36.64
N PRO A 260 -31.71 -7.59 -36.24
CA PRO A 260 -32.98 -6.94 -35.96
C PRO A 260 -33.28 -5.80 -36.94
N GLY A 261 -34.48 -5.86 -37.53
CA GLY A 261 -35.13 -4.74 -38.19
C GLY A 261 -35.95 -3.92 -37.20
N VAL A 262 -35.68 -2.61 -37.21
CA VAL A 262 -36.52 -1.42 -36.91
C VAL A 262 -37.91 -1.62 -36.28
N ARG A 263 -38.17 -0.91 -35.17
CA ARG A 263 -39.26 0.11 -35.04
C ARG A 263 -39.16 0.89 -33.72
N ASP A 264 -39.23 2.22 -33.87
CA ASP A 264 -39.47 3.21 -32.82
C ASP A 264 -40.75 2.92 -32.04
N ARG A 265 -40.69 2.98 -30.71
CA ARG A 265 -41.74 3.51 -29.84
C ARG A 265 -41.11 4.13 -28.59
N ALA A 266 -41.30 5.44 -28.44
CA ALA A 266 -41.23 6.14 -27.17
C ALA A 266 -42.37 5.63 -26.28
N ASP A 267 -42.13 5.51 -24.96
CA ASP A 267 -43.14 5.43 -23.88
C ASP A 267 -42.44 5.32 -22.51
N PRO A 268 -43.07 5.65 -21.36
CA PRO A 268 -42.88 6.92 -20.66
C PRO A 268 -42.09 6.75 -19.33
N VAL A 269 -41.45 7.83 -18.89
CA VAL A 269 -40.81 7.89 -17.57
C VAL A 269 -41.88 8.08 -16.49
N VAL A 270 -42.08 7.06 -15.66
CA VAL A 270 -42.89 7.13 -14.44
C VAL A 270 -42.06 7.80 -13.33
N LEU A 271 -42.46 9.00 -12.92
CA LEU A 271 -41.98 9.65 -11.71
C LEU A 271 -42.66 9.00 -10.49
N ILE A 272 -41.87 8.49 -9.55
CA ILE A 272 -42.33 8.24 -8.18
C ILE A 272 -41.58 9.23 -7.28
N PRO A 273 -42.27 10.14 -6.56
CA PRO A 273 -41.61 11.03 -5.64
C PRO A 273 -41.36 10.28 -4.34
N GLN A 274 -40.12 10.28 -3.85
CA GLN A 274 -39.87 10.16 -2.43
C GLN A 274 -39.07 11.36 -1.96
N VAL A 275 -39.75 12.17 -1.17
CA VAL A 275 -39.22 13.30 -0.43
C VAL A 275 -38.31 12.75 0.66
N ALA A 276 -37.02 13.07 0.58
CA ALA A 276 -36.12 12.99 1.73
C ALA A 276 -35.84 14.43 2.20
N THR A 277 -36.13 14.69 3.47
CA THR A 277 -35.86 15.95 4.16
C THR A 277 -34.37 16.32 4.09
N PRO A 278 -34.02 17.60 3.90
CA PRO A 278 -32.63 18.03 3.90
C PRO A 278 -32.01 17.79 5.29
N ALA A 279 -30.89 17.06 5.32
CA ALA A 279 -30.03 17.08 6.49
C ALA A 279 -29.55 18.53 6.68
N LEU A 280 -29.76 19.09 7.88
CA LEU A 280 -29.21 20.39 8.26
C LEU A 280 -27.69 20.35 8.05
N VAL A 281 -27.23 21.00 6.99
CA VAL A 281 -25.83 21.38 6.82
C VAL A 281 -25.66 22.69 7.57
N PRO A 282 -24.90 22.75 8.68
CA PRO A 282 -24.62 24.03 9.30
C PRO A 282 -23.80 24.86 8.30
N THR A 283 -24.32 26.04 7.97
CA THR A 283 -23.59 27.09 7.26
C THR A 283 -22.43 27.55 8.14
N VAL A 284 -21.22 27.12 7.83
CA VAL A 284 -20.01 27.73 8.39
C VAL A 284 -19.69 28.93 7.50
N SER A 285 -19.92 30.13 8.02
CA SER A 285 -19.50 31.38 7.37
C SER A 285 -17.99 31.43 7.25
N ASP A 286 -17.50 31.60 6.03
CA ASP A 286 -16.10 31.90 5.71
C ASP A 286 -15.74 33.31 6.23
N THR A 287 -15.30 33.39 7.48
CA THR A 287 -14.50 34.53 7.94
C THR A 287 -13.61 34.07 9.09
N THR A 288 -12.48 33.43 8.77
CA THR A 288 -11.43 33.16 9.76
C THR A 288 -10.19 33.93 9.37
N THR A 289 -9.97 35.06 10.04
CA THR A 289 -8.68 35.76 10.03
C THR A 289 -7.68 34.85 10.74
N VAL A 290 -6.76 34.25 9.98
CA VAL A 290 -5.75 33.34 10.54
C VAL A 290 -4.69 34.16 11.27
N VAL A 291 -4.71 34.15 12.60
CA VAL A 291 -3.56 34.54 13.40
C VAL A 291 -2.56 33.38 13.38
N ALA A 292 -1.46 33.56 12.66
CA ALA A 292 -0.36 32.61 12.67
C ALA A 292 0.33 32.62 14.04
N ILE A 293 0.38 31.48 14.73
CA ILE A 293 1.33 31.28 15.83
C ILE A 293 2.71 31.15 15.19
N VAL A 294 3.42 32.27 15.12
CA VAL A 294 4.84 32.29 14.79
C VAL A 294 5.58 31.73 16.00
N ARG A 295 6.14 30.52 15.87
CA ARG A 295 7.30 30.16 16.70
C ARG A 295 8.51 30.82 16.07
N ASP A 296 8.71 32.09 16.37
CA ASP A 296 9.96 32.76 16.05
C ASP A 296 10.97 32.42 17.13
N SER A 297 12.09 31.85 16.70
CA SER A 297 13.31 31.76 17.50
C SER A 297 14.30 32.72 16.86
N SER A 298 14.00 34.01 16.92
CA SER A 298 14.95 35.07 16.65
C SER A 298 14.51 36.33 17.39
N ALA A 299 15.51 36.98 17.98
CA ALA A 299 15.34 38.06 18.94
C ALA A 299 14.95 39.37 18.26
N GLY A 300 13.94 40.04 18.83
CA GLY A 300 13.91 41.48 19.07
C GLY A 300 13.73 42.43 17.88
N GLU A 301 12.48 42.80 17.59
CA GLU A 301 12.11 44.19 17.24
C GLU A 301 10.73 44.54 17.87
N PRO A 302 10.50 45.77 18.36
CA PRO A 302 9.21 46.16 18.93
C PRO A 302 8.19 46.47 17.82
N VAL A 303 7.02 45.83 17.92
CA VAL A 303 5.86 46.07 17.05
C VAL A 303 5.23 47.44 17.37
N PRO A 304 4.82 48.25 16.37
CA PRO A 304 4.18 49.54 16.60
C PRO A 304 2.86 49.40 17.36
N ALA A 305 2.64 50.29 18.32
CA ALA A 305 1.40 50.40 19.09
C ALA A 305 0.31 51.08 18.23
N ASP A 306 -0.42 50.31 17.42
CA ASP A 306 -1.78 50.64 16.93
C ASP A 306 -2.39 49.50 16.09
N VAL A 307 -2.28 48.25 16.55
CA VAL A 307 -3.05 47.13 15.97
C VAL A 307 -4.31 46.92 16.82
N PRO A 308 -5.53 47.04 16.25
CA PRO A 308 -6.75 46.77 17.00
C PRO A 308 -6.71 45.34 17.55
N ALA A 309 -7.09 45.21 18.83
CA ALA A 309 -7.05 43.94 19.57
C ALA A 309 -7.71 42.83 18.74
N ALA A 310 -6.95 41.76 18.46
CA ALA A 310 -7.42 40.62 17.72
C ALA A 310 -8.65 40.02 18.43
N THR A 311 -9.81 40.08 17.78
CA THR A 311 -11.01 39.38 18.22
C THR A 311 -10.67 37.89 18.28
N THR A 312 -10.79 37.30 19.47
CA THR A 312 -10.55 35.87 19.68
C THR A 312 -11.52 35.07 18.81
N ALA A 313 -10.99 34.44 17.76
CA ALA A 313 -11.77 33.56 16.89
C ALA A 313 -12.38 32.42 17.74
N ALA A 314 -13.66 32.12 17.50
CA ALA A 314 -14.33 31.01 18.18
C ALA A 314 -13.57 29.69 17.92
N PRO A 315 -13.49 28.79 18.92
CA PRO A 315 -12.82 27.51 18.75
C PRO A 315 -13.50 26.69 17.65
N SER A 316 -12.72 26.26 16.65
CA SER A 316 -13.17 25.41 15.55
C SER A 316 -12.66 23.98 15.75
N ASN A 317 -13.56 23.01 15.63
CA ASN A 317 -13.21 21.58 15.59
C ASN A 317 -12.67 21.14 14.21
N VAL A 318 -12.69 22.04 13.23
CA VAL A 318 -12.20 21.79 11.88
C VAL A 318 -10.77 22.33 11.76
N PRO A 319 -9.81 21.50 11.33
CA PRO A 319 -8.43 21.95 11.18
C PRO A 319 -8.31 23.08 10.15
N PRO A 320 -7.47 24.10 10.39
CA PRO A 320 -7.27 25.18 9.45
C PRO A 320 -6.62 24.67 8.17
N ILE A 321 -7.02 25.24 7.03
CA ILE A 321 -6.36 24.98 5.74
C ILE A 321 -5.11 25.87 5.70
N THR A 322 -3.93 25.25 5.74
CA THR A 322 -2.63 25.95 5.82
C THR A 322 -1.77 25.81 4.55
N ILE A 323 -2.28 25.10 3.55
CA ILE A 323 -1.62 24.85 2.26
C ILE A 323 -2.41 25.57 1.18
N GLN A 324 -1.69 26.31 0.32
CA GLN A 324 -2.32 27.03 -0.76
C GLN A 324 -2.88 26.07 -1.81
N ARG A 325 -4.02 26.41 -2.41
CA ARG A 325 -4.61 25.72 -3.58
C ARG A 325 -4.81 24.23 -3.33
N LEU A 326 -5.19 23.91 -2.10
CA LEU A 326 -5.54 22.57 -1.67
C LEU A 326 -7.06 22.43 -1.73
N ARG A 327 -7.54 21.36 -2.38
CA ARG A 327 -8.89 20.88 -2.13
C ARG A 327 -8.87 20.13 -0.78
N PRO A 328 -9.60 20.58 0.26
CA PRO A 328 -9.63 19.88 1.54
C PRO A 328 -10.22 18.48 1.37
N ALA A 329 -9.72 17.51 2.14
CA ALA A 329 -10.20 16.13 2.12
C ALA A 329 -11.44 15.90 3.02
N ASP A 330 -12.04 16.97 3.54
CA ASP A 330 -13.22 16.98 4.42
C ASP A 330 -14.42 17.63 3.73
N GLN A 331 -15.54 17.81 4.44
CA GLN A 331 -16.80 18.36 3.92
C GLN A 331 -16.63 19.67 3.11
N ARG A 332 -15.63 20.50 3.41
CA ARG A 332 -15.36 21.75 2.66
C ARG A 332 -14.99 21.48 1.19
N GLY A 333 -14.50 20.29 0.88
CA GLY A 333 -14.12 19.87 -0.47
C GLY A 333 -15.26 19.38 -1.37
N ILE A 334 -16.49 19.18 -0.86
CA ILE A 334 -17.58 18.48 -1.57
C ILE A 334 -17.98 19.12 -2.92
N ASN A 335 -17.78 20.44 -3.07
CA ASN A 335 -18.10 21.21 -4.28
C ASN A 335 -16.90 21.98 -4.86
N VAL A 336 -15.71 21.49 -4.55
CA VAL A 336 -14.45 21.94 -5.16
C VAL A 336 -14.08 20.90 -6.21
N PHE A 337 -14.10 21.29 -7.48
CA PHE A 337 -13.74 20.40 -8.58
C PHE A 337 -12.22 20.43 -8.77
N GLU A 338 -11.70 21.43 -9.47
CA GLU A 338 -10.25 21.62 -9.60
C GLU A 338 -9.62 22.30 -8.37
N ALA A 339 -8.29 22.22 -8.29
CA ALA A 339 -7.55 23.04 -7.32
C ALA A 339 -7.79 24.53 -7.65
N PRO A 340 -8.16 25.36 -6.67
CA PRO A 340 -8.55 26.74 -6.96
C PRO A 340 -7.34 27.57 -7.43
N LYS A 341 -7.55 28.37 -8.48
CA LYS A 341 -6.54 29.29 -9.02
C LYS A 341 -6.34 30.51 -8.12
N ASN A 342 -7.45 31.07 -7.65
CA ASN A 342 -7.47 32.15 -6.67
C ASN A 342 -7.51 31.54 -5.27
N ASP A 343 -6.59 31.97 -4.42
CA ASP A 343 -6.47 31.49 -3.06
C ASP A 343 -6.57 32.67 -2.10
N THR A 344 -7.26 32.46 -0.98
CA THR A 344 -7.38 33.44 0.09
C THR A 344 -6.20 33.35 1.07
N MET A 345 -5.38 32.30 0.98
CA MET A 345 -4.28 32.06 1.91
C MET A 345 -2.95 32.67 1.43
N PRO A 346 -2.31 33.55 2.22
CA PRO A 346 -0.98 34.06 1.89
C PRO A 346 0.07 32.96 2.02
N PHE A 347 1.14 33.06 1.21
CA PHE A 347 2.29 32.19 1.38
C PHE A 347 3.17 32.73 2.50
N THR A 348 3.26 32.00 3.61
CA THR A 348 4.05 32.38 4.80
C THR A 348 5.28 31.49 5.01
N GLY A 349 5.80 30.90 3.93
CA GLY A 349 6.91 29.94 3.99
C GLY A 349 6.49 28.47 3.91
N PHE A 350 7.44 27.58 4.18
CA PHE A 350 7.22 26.13 4.13
C PHE A 350 6.09 25.69 5.06
N ARG A 351 5.24 24.79 4.57
CA ARG A 351 4.14 24.19 5.34
C ARG A 351 4.01 22.70 5.01
N LEU A 352 3.70 21.92 6.04
CA LEU A 352 3.43 20.49 5.96
C LEU A 352 2.09 20.24 6.63
N ALA A 353 1.20 19.53 5.93
CA ALA A 353 -0.12 19.17 6.43
C ALA A 353 -0.35 17.66 6.23
N PHE A 354 -0.89 17.03 7.27
CA PHE A 354 -1.30 15.64 7.26
C PHE A 354 -2.82 15.54 7.30
N GLY A 355 -3.36 14.49 6.71
CA GLY A 355 -4.77 14.15 6.83
C GLY A 355 -4.98 12.65 6.74
N ALA A 356 -6.16 12.20 7.13
CA ALA A 356 -6.58 10.82 6.99
C ALA A 356 -8.07 10.75 6.67
N ALA A 357 -8.50 9.66 6.06
CA ALA A 357 -9.89 9.30 5.93
C ALA A 357 -10.06 7.82 6.27
N PHE A 358 -11.14 7.47 6.95
CA PHE A 358 -11.47 6.09 7.33
C PHE A 358 -12.95 5.87 7.05
N THR A 359 -13.27 4.74 6.44
CA THR A 359 -14.65 4.32 6.19
C THR A 359 -14.83 2.85 6.53
N GLN A 360 -15.79 2.56 7.41
CA GLN A 360 -16.33 1.23 7.65
C GLN A 360 -17.73 1.17 7.03
N GLN A 361 -17.98 0.22 6.13
CA GLN A 361 -19.32 0.02 5.55
C GLN A 361 -19.97 -1.22 6.12
N PHE A 362 -21.29 -1.12 6.30
CA PHE A 362 -22.19 -2.25 6.48
C PHE A 362 -22.90 -2.52 5.15
N GLN A 363 -22.88 -3.76 4.68
CA GLN A 363 -23.61 -4.19 3.49
C GLN A 363 -24.77 -5.08 3.92
N GLY A 364 -25.97 -4.79 3.40
CA GLY A 364 -27.19 -5.58 3.60
C GLY A 364 -27.94 -5.77 2.28
N LEU A 365 -27.25 -6.24 1.26
CA LEU A 365 -27.79 -6.42 -0.10
C LEU A 365 -28.12 -7.88 -0.37
N GLY A 366 -29.18 -8.11 -1.15
CA GLY A 366 -29.47 -9.39 -1.78
C GLY A 366 -29.26 -9.32 -3.29
N HIS A 367 -29.02 -10.46 -3.92
CA HIS A 367 -28.90 -10.55 -5.38
C HIS A 367 -29.57 -11.82 -5.91
N SER A 368 -29.94 -11.83 -7.19
CA SER A 368 -30.50 -13.00 -7.88
C SER A 368 -30.33 -12.85 -9.39
N ASN A 369 -30.38 -13.96 -10.11
CA ASN A 369 -30.51 -13.97 -11.57
C ASN A 369 -31.30 -15.21 -12.03
N THR A 370 -31.81 -15.17 -13.26
CA THR A 370 -32.55 -16.28 -13.90
C THR A 370 -31.76 -16.92 -15.05
N ALA A 371 -30.44 -16.72 -15.09
CA ALA A 371 -29.61 -17.20 -16.19
C ALA A 371 -29.46 -18.72 -16.11
N ALA A 372 -29.54 -19.39 -17.27
CA ALA A 372 -29.29 -20.83 -17.34
C ALA A 372 -27.86 -21.16 -16.89
N ALA A 373 -27.65 -22.34 -16.31
CA ALA A 373 -26.34 -22.75 -15.84
C ALA A 373 -25.29 -22.70 -16.96
N ASN A 374 -24.12 -22.12 -16.68
CA ASN A 374 -23.00 -22.03 -17.61
C ASN A 374 -21.74 -22.54 -16.92
N VAL A 375 -21.38 -23.80 -17.15
CA VAL A 375 -20.26 -24.45 -16.46
C VAL A 375 -18.95 -24.20 -17.21
N VAL A 376 -18.02 -23.51 -16.55
CA VAL A 376 -16.65 -23.26 -17.05
C VAL A 376 -15.68 -23.77 -15.99
N ASN A 377 -14.78 -24.68 -16.37
CA ASN A 377 -13.81 -25.31 -15.46
C ASN A 377 -14.45 -25.93 -14.20
N GLY A 378 -15.65 -26.52 -14.34
CA GLY A 378 -16.37 -27.16 -13.23
C GLY A 378 -17.14 -26.20 -12.32
N VAL A 379 -17.11 -24.89 -12.58
CA VAL A 379 -17.87 -23.88 -11.82
C VAL A 379 -19.01 -23.35 -12.68
N ASN A 380 -20.22 -23.28 -12.12
CA ASN A 380 -21.33 -22.59 -12.79
C ASN A 380 -21.13 -21.07 -12.69
N ALA A 381 -20.64 -20.46 -13.77
CA ALA A 381 -20.36 -19.03 -13.85
C ALA A 381 -21.60 -18.14 -13.63
N ASN A 382 -22.81 -18.68 -13.81
CA ASN A 382 -24.07 -17.97 -13.61
C ASN A 382 -24.69 -18.20 -12.22
N GLN A 383 -24.16 -19.14 -11.42
CA GLN A 383 -24.61 -19.33 -10.04
C GLN A 383 -23.97 -18.27 -9.15
N LEU A 384 -24.80 -17.39 -8.58
CA LEU A 384 -24.31 -16.34 -7.67
C LEU A 384 -23.86 -16.94 -6.34
N ILE A 385 -22.80 -16.37 -5.76
CA ILE A 385 -22.36 -16.69 -4.39
C ILE A 385 -23.37 -16.13 -3.39
N THR A 386 -23.76 -16.89 -2.37
CA THR A 386 -24.66 -16.35 -1.34
C THR A 386 -24.03 -15.17 -0.60
N ILE A 387 -24.64 -13.99 -0.69
CA ILE A 387 -24.28 -12.81 0.10
C ILE A 387 -25.29 -12.57 1.23
N GLY A 388 -24.82 -11.95 2.31
CA GLY A 388 -25.62 -11.65 3.50
C GLY A 388 -25.27 -10.30 4.11
N HIS A 389 -25.75 -10.06 5.32
CA HIS A 389 -25.54 -8.80 6.03
C HIS A 389 -24.21 -8.82 6.80
N GLY A 390 -23.41 -7.76 6.70
CA GLY A 390 -22.16 -7.70 7.45
C GLY A 390 -21.31 -6.46 7.19
N PHE A 391 -20.29 -6.28 8.02
CA PHE A 391 -19.23 -5.30 7.80
C PHE A 391 -18.23 -5.85 6.79
N ASN A 392 -17.87 -5.01 5.82
CA ASN A 392 -16.84 -5.34 4.83
C ASN A 392 -15.46 -4.83 5.26
N ASN A 393 -14.42 -5.08 4.45
CA ASN A 393 -13.08 -4.57 4.74
C ASN A 393 -13.06 -3.06 4.93
N ALA A 394 -12.48 -2.62 6.05
CA ALA A 394 -12.31 -1.20 6.36
C ALA A 394 -11.36 -0.54 5.36
N SER A 395 -11.74 0.62 4.85
CA SER A 395 -10.97 1.37 3.84
C SER A 395 -10.38 2.62 4.47
N ALA A 396 -9.12 2.94 4.17
CA ALA A 396 -8.45 4.09 4.78
C ALA A 396 -7.49 4.79 3.82
N ASN A 397 -7.39 6.11 3.94
CA ASN A 397 -6.46 6.97 3.18
C ASN A 397 -5.56 7.74 4.15
N ALA A 398 -4.32 8.01 3.73
CA ALA A 398 -3.43 9.00 4.33
C ALA A 398 -3.07 10.07 3.30
N TYR A 399 -3.08 11.32 3.73
CA TYR A 399 -2.74 12.49 2.92
C TYR A 399 -1.52 13.19 3.50
N VAL A 400 -0.55 13.50 2.64
CA VAL A 400 0.60 14.34 2.96
C VAL A 400 0.65 15.47 1.94
N ASN A 401 0.48 16.71 2.40
CA ASN A 401 0.53 17.90 1.56
C ASN A 401 1.66 18.81 2.03
N VAL A 402 2.45 19.31 1.08
CA VAL A 402 3.63 20.14 1.34
C VAL A 402 3.55 21.39 0.48
N GLN A 403 3.58 22.56 1.11
CA GLN A 403 3.81 23.84 0.43
C GLN A 403 5.32 24.09 0.40
N LEU A 404 5.90 24.08 -0.80
CA LEU A 404 7.35 24.25 -0.99
C LEU A 404 7.74 25.72 -1.22
N ALA A 405 6.96 26.42 -2.03
CA ALA A 405 7.16 27.83 -2.36
C ALA A 405 5.79 28.47 -2.66
N LYS A 406 5.74 29.79 -2.87
CA LYS A 406 4.53 30.48 -3.30
C LYS A 406 3.95 29.78 -4.54
N GLY A 407 2.75 29.24 -4.42
CA GLY A 407 2.08 28.49 -5.50
C GLY A 407 2.77 27.24 -6.00
N VAL A 408 3.72 26.67 -5.26
CA VAL A 408 4.30 25.35 -5.54
C VAL A 408 4.00 24.41 -4.39
N ARG A 409 3.20 23.37 -4.65
CA ARG A 409 2.88 22.32 -3.67
C ARG A 409 3.16 20.92 -4.19
N VAL A 410 3.44 20.00 -3.28
CA VAL A 410 3.50 18.56 -3.53
C VAL A 410 2.44 17.89 -2.69
N ALA A 411 1.70 16.97 -3.28
CA ALA A 411 0.71 16.14 -2.61
C ALA A 411 1.05 14.66 -2.80
N LEU A 412 0.81 13.86 -1.77
CA LEU A 412 0.90 12.41 -1.76
C LEU A 412 -0.35 11.85 -1.07
N THR A 413 -1.02 10.92 -1.74
CA THR A 413 -2.12 10.14 -1.17
C THR A 413 -1.77 8.66 -1.18
N SER A 414 -1.90 8.02 -0.03
CA SER A 414 -1.77 6.57 0.13
C SER A 414 -3.11 5.97 0.53
N TYR A 415 -3.48 4.86 -0.09
CA TYR A 415 -4.46 3.96 0.49
C TYR A 415 -3.77 3.14 1.57
N LEU A 416 -4.20 3.26 2.82
CA LEU A 416 -3.69 2.49 3.95
C LEU A 416 -4.33 1.09 4.03
N SER A 417 -5.55 0.97 3.52
CA SER A 417 -6.27 -0.28 3.28
C SER A 417 -7.26 -0.04 2.14
N SER A 418 -7.37 -0.97 1.20
CA SER A 418 -8.35 -0.98 0.13
C SER A 418 -8.82 -2.40 -0.17
N ARG A 419 -9.88 -2.56 -0.97
CA ARG A 419 -10.41 -3.88 -1.31
C ARG A 419 -9.45 -4.67 -2.22
N HIS A 420 -8.89 -4.03 -3.25
CA HIS A 420 -7.99 -4.69 -4.21
C HIS A 420 -6.57 -4.88 -3.65
N HIS A 421 -6.13 -3.99 -2.75
CA HIS A 421 -4.86 -4.08 -2.02
C HIS A 421 -5.11 -3.82 -0.54
N ASN A 422 -5.10 -4.88 0.26
CA ASN A 422 -5.28 -4.81 1.71
C ASN A 422 -4.00 -4.35 2.44
N GLU A 423 -2.94 -4.02 1.70
CA GLU A 423 -1.73 -3.35 2.19
C GLU A 423 -1.66 -1.88 1.77
N VAL A 424 -0.71 -1.15 2.38
CA VAL A 424 -0.46 0.26 2.05
C VAL A 424 0.00 0.40 0.60
N TRP A 425 -0.71 1.24 -0.17
CA TRP A 425 -0.44 1.48 -1.58
C TRP A 425 -0.48 2.98 -1.92
N ILE A 426 0.37 3.44 -2.84
CA ILE A 426 0.35 4.83 -3.31
C ILE A 426 -0.75 5.01 -4.37
N LYS A 427 -1.73 5.87 -4.06
CA LYS A 427 -2.76 6.29 -5.02
C LYS A 427 -2.18 7.34 -5.98
N ASP A 428 -1.71 8.45 -5.42
CA ASP A 428 -1.18 9.58 -6.18
C ASP A 428 -0.02 10.29 -5.44
N GLY A 429 0.79 10.98 -6.23
CA GLY A 429 1.96 11.74 -5.84
C GLY A 429 2.32 12.73 -6.96
N TYR A 430 2.07 14.02 -6.75
CA TYR A 430 2.25 15.04 -7.80
C TYR A 430 2.69 16.40 -7.25
N ALA A 431 3.35 17.17 -8.10
CA ALA A 431 3.61 18.58 -7.90
C ALA A 431 2.55 19.41 -8.64
N LEU A 432 2.09 20.49 -8.02
CA LEU A 432 1.25 21.52 -8.63
C LEU A 432 1.98 22.86 -8.54
N ILE A 433 2.13 23.50 -9.70
CA ILE A 433 2.84 24.77 -9.90
C ILE A 433 1.83 25.76 -10.46
N ASP A 434 1.50 26.76 -9.66
CA ASP A 434 0.46 27.74 -9.94
C ASP A 434 0.96 29.19 -9.87
N ALA A 435 2.18 29.39 -9.37
CA ALA A 435 2.92 30.63 -9.50
C ALA A 435 4.30 30.34 -10.06
N SER A 436 4.95 31.37 -10.60
CA SER A 436 6.30 31.23 -11.15
C SER A 436 7.27 30.78 -10.06
N PRO A 437 8.06 29.71 -10.30
CA PRO A 437 9.10 29.28 -9.36
C PRO A 437 10.33 30.20 -9.36
N VAL A 438 10.46 31.05 -10.38
CA VAL A 438 11.53 32.05 -10.52
C VAL A 438 10.93 33.43 -10.65
N ASP A 439 11.52 34.44 -10.03
CA ASP A 439 11.00 35.80 -10.14
C ASP A 439 11.39 36.41 -11.49
N PHE A 440 10.59 36.12 -12.51
CA PHE A 440 10.78 36.58 -13.88
C PHE A 440 9.44 37.09 -14.41
N GLU A 441 9.34 38.40 -14.65
CA GLU A 441 8.07 39.08 -14.90
C GLU A 441 7.23 38.48 -16.05
N PRO A 442 7.81 38.11 -17.22
CA PRO A 442 7.05 37.42 -18.26
C PRO A 442 6.42 36.10 -17.78
N LEU A 443 7.14 35.32 -16.99
CA LEU A 443 6.63 34.06 -16.42
C LEU A 443 5.63 34.32 -15.30
N ASN A 444 5.86 35.33 -14.45
CA ASN A 444 4.89 35.78 -13.46
C ASN A 444 3.55 36.15 -14.11
N ARG A 445 3.57 36.89 -15.22
CA ARG A 445 2.36 37.26 -15.99
C ARG A 445 1.66 36.04 -16.57
N LEU A 446 2.41 35.11 -17.16
CA LEU A 446 1.86 33.87 -17.72
C LEU A 446 1.19 33.02 -16.63
N MET A 447 1.86 32.81 -15.50
CA MET A 447 1.38 31.97 -14.41
C MET A 447 0.17 32.57 -13.68
N ARG A 448 -0.24 33.82 -13.95
CA ARG A 448 -1.55 34.34 -13.50
C ARG A 448 -2.72 33.60 -14.14
N TYR A 449 -2.50 32.96 -15.28
CA TYR A 449 -3.50 32.21 -16.05
C TYR A 449 -3.21 30.71 -16.07
N VAL A 450 -1.94 30.32 -15.93
CA VAL A 450 -1.51 28.94 -16.11
C VAL A 450 -1.31 28.20 -14.79
N THR A 451 -1.74 26.94 -14.76
CA THR A 451 -1.43 25.98 -13.69
C THR A 451 -0.86 24.72 -14.31
N LEU A 452 0.23 24.21 -13.76
CA LEU A 452 0.85 22.97 -14.20
C LEU A 452 0.76 21.93 -13.09
N LYS A 453 0.45 20.69 -13.46
CA LYS A 453 0.46 19.53 -12.56
C LYS A 453 1.28 18.43 -13.20
N ALA A 454 2.19 17.81 -12.45
CA ALA A 454 3.05 16.74 -12.96
C ALA A 454 3.33 15.69 -11.88
N GLY A 455 3.34 14.41 -12.25
CA GLY A 455 3.56 13.30 -11.34
C GLY A 455 2.74 12.06 -11.68
N HIS A 456 2.45 11.23 -10.69
CA HIS A 456 1.47 10.15 -10.77
C HIS A 456 0.19 10.60 -10.10
N PHE A 457 -0.91 10.74 -10.83
CA PHE A 457 -2.12 11.32 -10.26
C PHE A 457 -3.39 10.83 -10.94
N GLU A 458 -4.50 10.97 -10.23
CA GLU A 458 -5.83 10.82 -10.81
C GLU A 458 -6.06 11.84 -11.92
N ILE A 459 -6.37 11.35 -13.11
CA ILE A 459 -6.57 12.17 -14.29
C ILE A 459 -7.85 13.00 -14.16
N ASN A 460 -7.83 14.25 -14.63
CA ASN A 460 -9.02 15.11 -14.62
C ASN A 460 -9.90 14.88 -15.88
N TYR A 461 -10.58 13.72 -15.92
CA TYR A 461 -11.55 13.37 -16.95
C TYR A 461 -12.97 13.31 -16.36
N GLY A 462 -13.85 14.19 -16.84
CA GLY A 462 -15.18 14.40 -16.28
C GLY A 462 -15.15 15.11 -14.92
N ASP A 463 -16.32 15.37 -14.34
CA ASP A 463 -16.44 15.91 -12.97
C ASP A 463 -16.87 14.84 -11.95
N ALA A 464 -17.29 13.66 -12.43
CA ALA A 464 -17.79 12.56 -11.62
C ALA A 464 -16.79 12.14 -10.52
N HIS A 465 -15.51 12.12 -10.87
CA HIS A 465 -14.42 11.69 -10.00
C HIS A 465 -14.21 12.63 -8.80
N PHE A 466 -14.67 13.89 -8.86
CA PHE A 466 -14.61 14.77 -7.69
C PHE A 466 -15.66 14.45 -6.63
N ARG A 467 -16.72 13.71 -6.99
CA ARG A 467 -17.89 13.46 -6.13
C ARG A 467 -18.07 11.98 -5.77
N ARG A 468 -17.11 11.15 -6.15
CA ARG A 468 -17.09 9.72 -5.86
C ARG A 468 -16.63 9.46 -4.43
N THR A 469 -16.90 8.26 -3.94
CA THR A 469 -16.13 7.67 -2.85
C THR A 469 -14.74 7.29 -3.37
N ASP A 470 -13.70 7.83 -2.74
CA ASP A 470 -12.31 7.52 -3.04
C ASP A 470 -11.71 6.70 -1.89
N ASN A 471 -11.86 5.38 -1.98
CA ASN A 471 -11.42 4.42 -0.98
C ASN A 471 -11.91 4.78 0.45
N GLY A 472 -11.04 5.23 1.35
CA GLY A 472 -11.40 5.64 2.70
C GLY A 472 -12.15 6.97 2.81
N ASN A 473 -12.19 7.79 1.74
CA ASN A 473 -12.92 9.06 1.72
C ASN A 473 -14.29 8.92 1.05
N ALA A 474 -15.31 8.78 1.89
CA ALA A 474 -16.70 8.77 1.46
C ALA A 474 -17.40 10.13 1.58
N MET A 475 -16.77 11.16 2.17
CA MET A 475 -17.43 12.44 2.51
C MET A 475 -17.94 13.22 1.29
N PHE A 476 -17.33 13.01 0.12
CA PHE A 476 -17.73 13.69 -1.11
C PHE A 476 -18.91 13.02 -1.82
N ASN A 477 -19.22 11.77 -1.46
CA ASN A 477 -20.28 11.01 -2.09
C ASN A 477 -21.56 11.13 -1.26
N PRO A 478 -22.63 11.75 -1.79
CA PRO A 478 -23.90 11.78 -1.10
C PRO A 478 -24.61 10.41 -1.09
N LEU A 479 -24.07 9.40 -1.78
CA LEU A 479 -24.62 8.04 -1.91
C LEU A 479 -23.62 6.98 -1.41
N VAL A 480 -24.06 5.72 -1.33
CA VAL A 480 -23.23 4.59 -0.86
C VAL A 480 -22.20 4.13 -1.91
N GLY A 481 -22.49 4.26 -3.20
CA GLY A 481 -21.68 3.70 -4.29
C GLY A 481 -21.28 4.71 -5.37
N ASN A 482 -20.27 4.34 -6.16
CA ASN A 482 -19.82 5.09 -7.33
C ASN A 482 -20.71 4.77 -8.55
N TYR A 483 -20.44 5.40 -9.69
CA TYR A 483 -21.19 5.10 -10.91
C TYR A 483 -20.99 3.65 -11.34
N ILE A 484 -22.00 3.06 -12.00
CA ILE A 484 -21.91 1.68 -12.50
C ILE A 484 -20.79 1.55 -13.53
N MET A 485 -20.66 2.54 -14.43
CA MET A 485 -19.50 2.70 -15.30
C MET A 485 -18.67 3.85 -14.75
N ASP A 486 -17.52 3.53 -14.20
CA ASP A 486 -16.85 4.40 -13.26
C ASP A 486 -15.52 4.94 -13.81
N ALA A 487 -15.55 6.16 -14.35
CA ALA A 487 -14.38 6.78 -14.94
C ALA A 487 -13.39 7.24 -13.85
N PHE A 488 -12.36 6.45 -13.61
CA PHE A 488 -11.28 6.73 -12.68
C PHE A 488 -10.03 5.92 -12.99
N THR A 489 -8.90 6.61 -13.07
CA THR A 489 -7.57 6.02 -13.26
C THR A 489 -6.52 6.99 -12.75
N THR A 490 -5.43 6.45 -12.19
CA THR A 490 -4.24 7.24 -11.84
C THR A 490 -3.13 6.93 -12.81
N GLU A 491 -2.45 7.94 -13.33
CA GLU A 491 -1.47 7.79 -14.40
C GLU A 491 -0.28 8.72 -14.20
N VAL A 492 0.87 8.38 -14.80
CA VAL A 492 2.06 9.23 -14.78
C VAL A 492 2.00 10.19 -15.96
N GLY A 493 2.05 11.49 -15.70
CA GLY A 493 2.01 12.48 -16.78
C GLY A 493 2.01 13.92 -16.30
N GLY A 494 1.43 14.78 -17.12
CA GLY A 494 1.24 16.19 -16.80
C GLY A 494 -0.06 16.75 -17.37
N GLU A 495 -0.63 17.71 -16.62
CA GLU A 495 -1.78 18.52 -17.01
C GLU A 495 -1.35 20.00 -17.03
N ALA A 496 -1.81 20.74 -18.03
CA ALA A 496 -1.67 22.18 -18.11
C ALA A 496 -3.05 22.82 -18.20
N TYR A 497 -3.33 23.76 -17.31
CA TYR A 497 -4.57 24.50 -17.23
C TYR A 497 -4.35 25.94 -17.67
N VAL A 498 -5.34 26.50 -18.36
CA VAL A 498 -5.46 27.93 -18.63
C VAL A 498 -6.80 28.39 -18.08
N HIS A 499 -6.76 29.35 -17.16
CA HIS A 499 -7.92 29.91 -16.49
C HIS A 499 -8.27 31.28 -17.05
N GLY A 500 -9.55 31.52 -17.32
CA GLY A 500 -10.06 32.84 -17.71
C GLY A 500 -10.03 33.82 -16.54
N ARG A 501 -9.99 35.12 -16.86
CA ARG A 501 -10.11 36.23 -15.89
C ARG A 501 -11.00 37.33 -16.48
N GLY A 502 -11.45 38.27 -15.64
CA GLY A 502 -12.33 39.36 -16.08
C GLY A 502 -13.65 38.82 -16.62
N LEU A 503 -14.03 39.18 -17.84
CA LEU A 503 -15.26 38.69 -18.47
C LEU A 503 -15.30 37.17 -18.67
N LEU A 504 -14.14 36.50 -18.69
CA LEU A 504 -14.00 35.06 -18.80
C LEU A 504 -13.76 34.37 -17.46
N ASP A 505 -13.92 35.07 -16.33
CA ASP A 505 -13.77 34.46 -15.01
C ASP A 505 -14.70 33.24 -14.87
N GLY A 506 -14.18 32.20 -14.20
CA GLY A 506 -14.82 30.89 -14.11
C GLY A 506 -14.66 29.97 -15.33
N ALA A 507 -14.21 30.47 -16.49
CA ALA A 507 -13.91 29.64 -17.65
C ALA A 507 -12.51 29.01 -17.52
N PHE A 508 -12.33 27.79 -18.03
CA PHE A 508 -11.02 27.14 -18.09
C PHE A 508 -10.90 26.14 -19.24
N VAL A 509 -9.66 25.89 -19.64
CA VAL A 509 -9.29 24.77 -20.50
C VAL A 509 -8.09 24.04 -19.89
N MET A 510 -8.07 22.73 -20.04
CA MET A 510 -7.01 21.85 -19.60
C MET A 510 -6.65 20.90 -20.74
N GLY A 511 -5.36 20.71 -20.96
CA GLY A 511 -4.80 19.69 -21.83
C GLY A 511 -3.77 18.85 -21.09
N ALA A 512 -3.71 17.56 -21.43
CA ALA A 512 -2.86 16.62 -20.71
C ALA A 512 -2.32 15.50 -21.57
N VAL A 513 -1.17 14.99 -21.14
CA VAL A 513 -0.56 13.77 -21.67
C VAL A 513 -0.06 12.92 -20.51
N THR A 514 -0.35 11.63 -20.57
CA THR A 514 0.09 10.63 -19.59
C THR A 514 0.66 9.41 -20.28
N ASN A 515 1.28 8.53 -19.50
CA ASN A 515 1.74 7.23 -19.96
C ASN A 515 0.59 6.27 -20.32
N GLY A 516 -0.66 6.59 -19.98
CA GLY A 516 -1.85 5.82 -20.34
C GLY A 516 -2.01 4.49 -19.58
N GLU A 517 -1.31 4.30 -18.46
CA GLU A 517 -1.40 3.08 -17.65
C GLU A 517 -1.18 3.37 -16.17
N VAL A 518 -2.01 2.78 -15.30
CA VAL A 518 -1.86 2.85 -13.84
C VAL A 518 -0.62 2.10 -13.35
N ARG A 519 -0.23 1.02 -14.03
CA ARG A 519 1.01 0.28 -13.77
C ARG A 519 1.86 0.27 -15.02
N GLY A 520 2.76 1.23 -15.14
CA GLY A 520 3.69 1.23 -16.24
C GLY A 520 4.66 0.04 -16.17
N THR A 521 4.77 -0.74 -17.24
CA THR A 521 5.85 -1.75 -17.40
C THR A 521 6.80 -1.34 -18.52
N ILE A 522 8.10 -1.40 -18.26
CA ILE A 522 9.15 -1.14 -19.27
C ILE A 522 9.43 -2.35 -20.16
N LEU A 523 8.84 -3.51 -19.84
CA LEU A 523 9.13 -4.78 -20.52
C LEU A 523 8.41 -4.91 -21.86
N ASN A 524 7.34 -4.15 -22.09
CA ASN A 524 6.52 -4.24 -23.30
C ASN A 524 6.10 -2.85 -23.85
N PRO A 525 7.04 -1.93 -24.12
CA PRO A 525 6.71 -0.55 -24.51
C PRO A 525 5.87 -0.48 -25.79
N GLY A 526 6.02 -1.43 -26.72
CA GLY A 526 5.23 -1.47 -27.97
C GLY A 526 3.75 -1.85 -27.79
N LYS A 527 3.33 -2.32 -26.61
CA LYS A 527 1.92 -2.71 -26.33
C LYS A 527 1.07 -1.56 -25.80
N ARG A 528 1.63 -0.38 -25.61
CA ARG A 528 0.97 0.77 -25.02
C ARG A 528 1.32 2.06 -25.76
N ALA A 529 0.47 3.05 -25.63
CA ALA A 529 0.68 4.39 -26.14
C ALA A 529 0.33 5.40 -25.05
N PRO A 530 0.90 6.62 -25.10
CA PRO A 530 0.45 7.73 -24.27
C PRO A 530 -1.06 7.94 -24.40
N ALA A 531 -1.70 8.34 -23.30
CA ALA A 531 -3.06 8.83 -23.32
C ALA A 531 -3.06 10.35 -23.38
N PHE A 532 -3.97 10.90 -24.18
CA PHE A 532 -4.21 12.32 -24.32
C PHE A 532 -5.63 12.61 -23.88
N TYR A 533 -5.80 13.60 -23.02
CA TYR A 533 -7.11 14.05 -22.59
C TYR A 533 -7.13 15.56 -22.43
N GLY A 534 -8.33 16.10 -22.45
CA GLY A 534 -8.56 17.52 -22.28
C GLY A 534 -9.92 17.76 -21.68
N LYS A 535 -10.05 18.92 -21.04
CA LYS A 535 -11.27 19.37 -20.39
C LYS A 535 -11.45 20.85 -20.61
N LEU A 536 -12.67 21.27 -20.83
CA LEU A 536 -13.03 22.68 -20.86
C LEU A 536 -14.32 22.86 -20.07
N GLY A 537 -14.48 24.05 -19.51
CA GLY A 537 -15.69 24.33 -18.75
C GLY A 537 -15.82 25.76 -18.30
N VAL A 538 -17.00 26.04 -17.74
CA VAL A 538 -17.33 27.28 -17.07
C VAL A 538 -17.93 26.92 -15.71
N ASP A 539 -17.47 27.57 -14.66
CA ASP A 539 -17.97 27.44 -13.29
C ASP A 539 -18.16 28.84 -12.70
N ARG A 540 -19.42 29.19 -12.41
CA ARG A 540 -19.78 30.56 -12.00
C ARG A 540 -20.74 30.56 -10.84
N GLN A 541 -20.38 31.36 -9.84
CA GLN A 541 -21.33 31.86 -8.84
C GLN A 541 -22.09 33.03 -9.48
N VAL A 542 -23.31 32.77 -9.94
CA VAL A 542 -24.15 33.74 -10.67
C VAL A 542 -24.80 34.74 -9.70
N SER A 543 -25.19 34.26 -8.53
CA SER A 543 -25.68 35.05 -7.41
C SER A 543 -25.32 34.35 -6.10
N GLU A 544 -25.65 34.93 -4.94
CA GLU A 544 -25.48 34.24 -3.65
C GLU A 544 -26.23 32.90 -3.58
N ALA A 545 -27.36 32.80 -4.28
CA ALA A 545 -28.21 31.61 -4.29
C ALA A 545 -27.85 30.61 -5.40
N LEU A 546 -27.32 31.06 -6.54
CA LEU A 546 -27.18 30.24 -7.75
C LEU A 546 -25.71 30.06 -8.16
N ARG A 547 -25.26 28.80 -8.22
CA ARG A 547 -24.01 28.40 -8.88
C ARG A 547 -24.33 27.48 -10.05
N VAL A 548 -23.68 27.71 -11.18
CA VAL A 548 -23.78 26.86 -12.36
C VAL A 548 -22.40 26.46 -12.84
N ARG A 549 -22.27 25.20 -13.27
CA ARG A 549 -21.08 24.69 -13.91
C ARG A 549 -21.45 23.77 -15.06
N LEU A 550 -20.71 23.89 -16.16
CA LEU A 550 -20.81 22.98 -17.29
C LEU A 550 -19.40 22.64 -17.76
N THR A 551 -19.08 21.35 -17.83
CA THR A 551 -17.80 20.87 -18.34
C THR A 551 -17.97 19.82 -19.42
N GLY A 552 -17.00 19.77 -20.33
CA GLY A 552 -16.84 18.70 -21.31
C GLY A 552 -15.41 18.17 -21.26
N SER A 553 -15.26 16.85 -21.23
CA SER A 553 -13.96 16.18 -21.27
C SER A 553 -13.88 15.17 -22.40
N LEU A 554 -12.67 15.01 -22.95
CA LEU A 554 -12.33 14.00 -23.95
C LEU A 554 -11.12 13.21 -23.47
N PHE A 555 -11.10 11.92 -23.77
CA PHE A 555 -9.99 11.01 -23.52
C PHE A 555 -9.71 10.20 -24.78
N SER A 556 -8.43 10.02 -25.11
CA SER A 556 -7.98 9.30 -26.29
C SER A 556 -6.68 8.58 -26.02
N GLN A 557 -6.66 7.27 -26.28
CA GLN A 557 -5.45 6.45 -26.23
C GLN A 557 -5.48 5.46 -27.38
N SER A 558 -4.40 5.38 -28.17
CA SER A 558 -4.38 4.53 -29.38
C SER A 558 -4.06 3.06 -29.10
N ARG A 559 -3.48 2.74 -27.94
CA ARG A 559 -3.15 1.36 -27.58
C ARG A 559 -2.91 1.24 -26.09
N ALA A 560 -3.40 0.16 -25.48
CA ALA A 560 -3.10 -0.19 -24.11
C ALA A 560 -3.00 -1.70 -23.95
N ASN A 561 -2.11 -2.17 -23.07
CA ASN A 561 -2.07 -3.58 -22.70
C ASN A 561 -3.30 -3.96 -21.86
N ALA A 562 -3.79 -3.03 -21.05
CA ALA A 562 -5.09 -3.05 -20.40
C ALA A 562 -5.61 -1.62 -20.30
N GLN A 563 -6.85 -1.38 -20.70
CA GLN A 563 -7.47 -0.07 -20.52
C GLN A 563 -7.80 0.16 -19.04
N THR A 564 -7.47 1.35 -18.54
CA THR A 564 -7.63 1.67 -17.11
C THR A 564 -8.65 2.75 -16.82
N LEU A 565 -9.16 3.49 -17.81
CA LEU A 565 -10.11 4.58 -17.53
C LEU A 565 -11.33 4.15 -16.71
N TYR A 566 -11.87 2.94 -16.94
CA TYR A 566 -13.04 2.41 -16.19
C TYR A 566 -12.71 1.22 -15.27
N ASN A 567 -11.43 0.85 -15.17
CA ASN A 567 -10.95 -0.30 -14.40
C ASN A 567 -9.75 0.08 -13.49
N GLY A 568 -9.44 1.38 -13.39
CA GLY A 568 -8.23 1.89 -12.75
C GLY A 568 -8.41 2.18 -11.26
N ASP A 569 -9.64 2.15 -10.75
CA ASP A 569 -9.91 2.32 -9.33
C ASP A 569 -9.40 1.13 -8.52
N ARG A 570 -8.22 1.32 -7.92
CA ARG A 570 -7.62 0.33 -7.01
C ARG A 570 -8.22 0.35 -5.61
N GLY A 571 -9.06 1.33 -5.26
CA GLY A 571 -9.88 1.31 -4.05
C GLY A 571 -10.90 0.16 -4.06
N GLY A 572 -11.41 -0.16 -5.25
CA GLY A 572 -12.46 -1.14 -5.49
C GLY A 572 -13.86 -0.55 -5.34
N SER A 573 -14.86 -1.28 -5.83
CA SER A 573 -16.26 -0.90 -5.71
C SER A 573 -16.77 -1.04 -4.27
N ARG A 574 -17.84 -0.31 -3.97
CA ARG A 574 -18.56 -0.37 -2.68
C ARG A 574 -19.56 -1.52 -2.60
N TYR A 575 -19.64 -2.37 -3.63
CA TYR A 575 -20.57 -3.49 -3.70
C TYR A 575 -19.76 -4.78 -3.61
N TYR A 576 -19.76 -5.44 -2.46
CA TYR A 576 -18.94 -6.62 -2.18
C TYR A 576 -19.68 -7.87 -2.67
N ASP A 577 -19.05 -8.60 -3.59
CA ASP A 577 -19.54 -9.85 -4.21
C ASP A 577 -20.92 -9.76 -4.90
N VAL A 578 -21.41 -8.54 -5.14
CA VAL A 578 -22.66 -8.30 -5.86
C VAL A 578 -22.50 -8.72 -7.33
N LEU A 579 -23.37 -9.61 -7.79
CA LEU A 579 -23.36 -10.25 -9.12
C LEU A 579 -22.14 -11.16 -9.40
N GLU A 580 -21.42 -11.59 -8.36
CA GLU A 580 -20.30 -12.53 -8.51
C GLU A 580 -20.74 -13.99 -8.31
N ASN A 581 -19.97 -14.93 -8.87
CA ASN A 581 -20.25 -16.36 -8.77
C ASN A 581 -19.58 -17.02 -7.54
N THR A 582 -19.86 -18.31 -7.33
CA THR A 582 -19.38 -19.08 -6.17
C THR A 582 -17.86 -19.22 -6.04
N ALA A 583 -17.07 -18.82 -7.04
CA ALA A 583 -15.60 -18.79 -6.99
C ALA A 583 -15.04 -17.40 -6.65
N SER A 584 -15.90 -16.42 -6.31
CA SER A 584 -15.47 -15.07 -5.95
C SER A 584 -14.54 -15.05 -4.75
N THR A 585 -13.59 -14.13 -4.78
CA THR A 585 -12.82 -13.70 -3.61
C THR A 585 -12.84 -12.17 -3.56
N GLU A 586 -12.84 -11.62 -2.35
CA GLU A 586 -13.03 -10.19 -2.14
C GLU A 586 -12.06 -9.30 -2.95
N SER A 587 -10.79 -9.69 -3.04
CA SER A 587 -9.74 -8.92 -3.72
C SER A 587 -9.70 -9.15 -5.23
N ALA A 588 -9.93 -10.38 -5.71
CA ALA A 588 -9.91 -10.67 -7.14
C ALA A 588 -11.13 -10.09 -7.87
N GLN A 589 -12.27 -9.96 -7.17
CA GLN A 589 -13.51 -9.37 -7.67
C GLN A 589 -13.72 -7.95 -7.11
N ALA A 590 -12.63 -7.19 -6.94
CA ALA A 590 -12.67 -5.85 -6.31
C ALA A 590 -13.63 -4.84 -6.97
N TRP A 591 -14.06 -5.07 -8.21
CA TRP A 591 -14.97 -4.20 -8.97
C TRP A 591 -16.39 -4.77 -9.12
N SER A 592 -16.78 -5.78 -8.34
CA SER A 592 -18.12 -6.37 -8.39
C SER A 592 -19.22 -5.30 -8.33
N GLY A 593 -20.30 -5.53 -9.07
CA GLY A 593 -21.38 -4.54 -9.26
C GLY A 593 -21.06 -3.38 -10.21
N ALA A 594 -19.81 -3.19 -10.65
CA ALA A 594 -19.45 -2.22 -11.69
C ALA A 594 -19.39 -2.88 -13.08
N ILE A 595 -19.69 -2.10 -14.12
CA ILE A 595 -19.53 -2.51 -15.52
C ILE A 595 -18.15 -2.07 -16.00
N GLN A 596 -17.37 -3.06 -16.44
CA GLN A 596 -15.99 -2.90 -16.91
C GLN A 596 -15.89 -3.22 -18.41
N PRO A 597 -16.33 -2.33 -19.31
CA PRO A 597 -16.62 -2.67 -20.71
C PRO A 597 -15.35 -2.95 -21.55
N PHE A 598 -14.19 -2.43 -21.12
CA PHE A 598 -12.96 -2.41 -21.91
C PHE A 598 -11.79 -3.19 -21.27
N ASN A 599 -12.09 -4.27 -20.56
CA ASN A 599 -11.05 -5.12 -19.98
C ASN A 599 -10.17 -5.80 -21.07
N GLY A 600 -8.85 -5.77 -20.87
CA GLY A 600 -7.86 -6.43 -21.71
C GLY A 600 -7.19 -5.53 -22.76
N GLN A 601 -6.42 -6.17 -23.64
CA GLN A 601 -5.62 -5.47 -24.64
C GLN A 601 -6.50 -4.77 -25.69
N SER A 602 -6.23 -3.48 -25.89
CA SER A 602 -7.00 -2.62 -26.78
C SER A 602 -6.10 -1.91 -27.80
N THR A 603 -6.64 -1.71 -29.00
CA THR A 603 -6.04 -0.94 -30.10
C THR A 603 -6.64 0.45 -30.23
N GLY A 604 -7.29 0.95 -29.18
CA GLY A 604 -7.86 2.29 -29.15
C GLY A 604 -8.94 2.42 -28.09
N GLN A 605 -8.94 3.51 -27.33
CA GLN A 605 -10.07 3.95 -26.50
C GLN A 605 -10.31 5.45 -26.69
N HIS A 606 -11.56 5.80 -26.93
CA HIS A 606 -12.04 7.17 -27.06
C HIS A 606 -13.29 7.35 -26.21
N SER A 607 -13.22 8.30 -25.28
CA SER A 607 -14.33 8.57 -24.36
C SER A 607 -14.60 10.06 -24.29
N VAL A 608 -15.87 10.44 -24.22
CA VAL A 608 -16.31 11.81 -24.07
C VAL A 608 -17.39 11.87 -23.00
N VAL A 609 -17.31 12.89 -22.16
CA VAL A 609 -18.26 13.11 -21.06
C VAL A 609 -18.61 14.59 -20.94
N VAL A 610 -19.87 14.87 -20.65
CA VAL A 610 -20.39 16.21 -20.33
C VAL A 610 -21.03 16.17 -18.95
N ASN A 611 -20.67 17.13 -18.10
CA ASN A 611 -21.17 17.25 -16.73
C ASN A 611 -21.81 18.62 -16.50
N PRO A 612 -23.15 18.72 -16.46
CA PRO A 612 -23.83 19.87 -15.89
C PRO A 612 -23.88 19.77 -14.36
N PHE A 613 -23.72 20.91 -13.69
CA PHE A 613 -23.91 21.09 -12.26
C PHE A 613 -24.68 22.39 -12.02
N VAL A 614 -25.72 22.31 -11.20
CA VAL A 614 -26.49 23.48 -10.77
C VAL A 614 -26.72 23.36 -9.28
N LYS A 615 -26.42 24.42 -8.54
CA LYS A 615 -26.76 24.54 -7.13
C LYS A 615 -27.60 25.79 -6.93
N TYR A 616 -28.78 25.60 -6.35
CA TYR A 616 -29.72 26.67 -6.03
C TYR A 616 -30.09 26.58 -4.55
N HIS A 617 -29.60 27.53 -3.75
CA HIS A 617 -29.61 27.45 -2.29
C HIS A 617 -28.98 26.12 -1.79
N GLY A 618 -29.77 25.30 -1.08
CA GLY A 618 -29.36 23.99 -0.60
C GLY A 618 -29.59 22.84 -1.58
N LEU A 619 -30.29 23.07 -2.70
CA LEU A 619 -30.62 22.04 -3.68
C LEU A 619 -29.51 21.91 -4.73
N GLU A 620 -29.18 20.68 -5.09
CA GLU A 620 -28.07 20.39 -5.98
C GLU A 620 -28.41 19.36 -7.06
N TYR A 621 -28.07 19.70 -8.31
CA TYR A 621 -28.16 18.81 -9.45
C TYR A 621 -26.77 18.57 -10.04
N PHE A 622 -26.42 17.30 -10.27
CA PHE A 622 -25.20 16.89 -10.94
C PHE A 622 -25.48 15.80 -11.98
N GLY A 623 -25.18 16.06 -13.24
CA GLY A 623 -25.36 15.12 -14.35
C GLY A 623 -24.05 14.55 -14.89
N THR A 624 -24.12 13.34 -15.44
CA THR A 624 -23.04 12.72 -16.22
C THR A 624 -23.62 12.11 -17.50
N PHE A 625 -23.25 12.69 -18.65
CA PHE A 625 -23.60 12.17 -19.96
C PHE A 625 -22.35 11.66 -20.66
N GLU A 626 -22.20 10.33 -20.73
CA GLU A 626 -20.96 9.72 -21.18
C GLU A 626 -21.15 8.77 -22.35
N ARG A 627 -20.21 8.85 -23.30
CA ARG A 627 -20.05 7.91 -24.40
C ARG A 627 -18.61 7.43 -24.46
N ALA A 628 -18.44 6.11 -24.39
CA ALA A 628 -17.14 5.48 -24.43
C ALA A 628 -17.08 4.42 -25.52
N ARG A 629 -15.93 4.33 -26.19
CA ARG A 629 -15.67 3.38 -27.28
C ARG A 629 -14.28 2.84 -27.15
N ALA A 630 -14.12 1.53 -27.33
CA ALA A 630 -12.81 0.93 -27.49
C ALA A 630 -12.78 -0.07 -28.64
N ASP A 631 -11.64 -0.12 -29.31
CA ASP A 631 -11.30 -1.09 -30.34
C ASP A 631 -10.54 -2.24 -29.68
N ALA A 632 -11.07 -3.46 -29.81
CA ALA A 632 -10.41 -4.65 -29.28
C ALA A 632 -9.35 -5.16 -30.27
N ALA A 633 -8.23 -5.67 -29.74
CA ALA A 633 -7.15 -6.25 -30.55
C ALA A 633 -7.59 -7.43 -31.44
N ARG A 634 -8.75 -8.04 -31.17
CA ARG A 634 -9.44 -9.00 -32.05
C ARG A 634 -10.82 -8.47 -32.48
N ARG A 635 -10.87 -7.77 -33.62
CA ARG A 635 -12.02 -7.52 -34.52
C ARG A 635 -13.45 -7.38 -33.93
N ARG A 636 -13.65 -6.87 -32.71
CA ARG A 636 -14.97 -6.44 -32.19
C ARG A 636 -14.84 -5.08 -31.50
N ARG A 637 -15.38 -4.05 -32.15
CA ARG A 637 -15.53 -2.71 -31.56
C ARG A 637 -16.59 -2.76 -30.46
N ARG A 638 -16.28 -2.29 -29.25
CA ARG A 638 -17.23 -2.21 -28.13
C ARG A 638 -17.62 -0.74 -27.91
N THR A 639 -18.92 -0.45 -27.86
CA THR A 639 -19.45 0.89 -27.54
C THR A 639 -20.30 0.79 -26.27
N ALA A 640 -20.05 1.66 -25.30
CA ALA A 640 -20.88 1.83 -24.10
C ALA A 640 -21.47 3.25 -24.09
N ARG A 641 -22.72 3.38 -23.62
CA ARG A 641 -23.39 4.66 -23.38
C ARG A 641 -23.97 4.61 -21.96
N SER A 642 -23.76 5.67 -21.19
CA SER A 642 -24.35 5.81 -19.85
C SER A 642 -24.95 7.21 -19.69
N PRO A 643 -26.29 7.34 -19.70
CA PRO A 643 -26.96 8.51 -19.14
C PRO A 643 -27.18 8.29 -17.64
N SER A 644 -26.57 9.10 -16.78
CA SER A 644 -26.89 9.12 -15.36
C SER A 644 -27.10 10.54 -14.87
N SER A 645 -28.25 10.80 -14.26
CA SER A 645 -28.58 12.07 -13.59
C SER A 645 -28.65 11.82 -12.09
N ARG A 646 -27.90 12.58 -11.29
CA ARG A 646 -28.03 12.61 -9.83
C ARG A 646 -28.66 13.93 -9.38
N THR A 647 -29.82 13.82 -8.74
CA THR A 647 -30.45 14.88 -7.95
C THR A 647 -30.31 14.49 -6.48
N SER A 648 -29.75 15.39 -5.65
CA SER A 648 -29.69 15.22 -4.19
C SER A 648 -30.34 16.39 -3.48
#